data_AF-A0A9W8WAM9-F1
#
_entry.id   AF-A0A9W8WAM9-F1
#
_cell.length_a   1.000
_cell.length_b   1.000
_cell.length_c   1.000
_cell.angle_alpha   90.00
_cell.angle_beta   90.00
_cell.angle_gamma   90.00
#
_symmetry.space_group_name_H-M   'P 1'
#
loop_
_entity.id
_entity.type
_entity.pdbx_description
1 polymer ?
#
loop_
_entity_poly.entity_id
_entity_poly.type
_entity_poly.pdbx_seq_one_letter_code
_entity_poly.pdbx_strand_id
1 'polypeptide(L)'
;MGSPDPGVQLTPLAHNHEPHPSASPLQSPGFSDHAAGTPSDTPSVLRSHWLSAFATDAVISRLLDDWFGKIHPLAPILLRRRFLRRLHNREADENAIFCGLVISVCAATKATFPRGEYGPVTVDYCVEFLDTHGLLKSRFAQGSFCLDWCIAMYNMGAAIGAVSDSGLSNMRSYHALNEAATGARYLTYYCMHELDEVEQQLLRRLFWLLFAASCSADILGRLSVSLLAQDRIENAPRALPLSDDQMEPRLASECHEPHWYGDDTSYVPGLNSLTDLFFIWQEVQQVRTNNDQPALISKYLGKIQSVINGLPPELRWRGGMSRPPNVTQGHDVQIANLFVTSLDIRSNILQKFGPTDTSVLEHQKIVDDLLEVLYHLPQAVFDANGSSLVPKIRDIGAAYLEQTQLRNGSSTDASDVVRNKLERLLRKLDDLDCWQGLGVVDSPPPRAVPISTVKLSLLYNVTTTSILHPSRILCQSQSFIMTAIEIPPTQAKHALPHLRRSENGQIQLIVKGKPFLMLPGELHNSSLSSARFMSEVWPEMKANSINTLLGSVTWETIEPREGQFDFGELDRVLQGAREHDMHLVLLWFGTYKNGISTYAPGWVKKYHKRFPRVQVLEAGGVKRTIEMVTPLSEEACQADSRAFAALMRHLSEVDSEHNTVLMVQVENETGLLGDSRDRSRRAEKAFAEPIPSQLLEHLAKVETHSEFKKRFPNAPKSGSHSWDSVFGAGPSANEAFMAYHISSFVGRVAAAGKKEYPIPLYTNTWLNFDDPSQLDLRGVPVVVGGGADPGIYPSGGPCPHVLDIWRFNTSSLDFLSPDLYFHDYETVCKNYTEQGNPLFIPEQRRDENGARRVWLSYATYGALGASPFGIDTGAEVVGREFKLLAQTSSYLLNAAPEDRFGFFFDEEPCDRVPEKWTRVFGDIKVIVERCFVFGKPGPGGGMVIHLGDAKFLLVGRGFHVRFESVRKEATFAGILWAEEKEVDAEGKLQTLRILNGDETRSGEFLMMPNDDPDYGGFPIAVTVPARTCVAEVEAYWIAEDEQDR
;
A
#
# COMPACT_ATOMS: atom_id res chain seq x y z
N MET A 1 -64.62 -18.59 -7.56
CA MET A 1 -65.86 -17.81 -7.43
C MET A 1 -66.48 -18.12 -6.09
N GLY A 2 -67.16 -17.16 -5.44
CA GLY A 2 -67.97 -17.41 -4.24
C GLY A 2 -67.18 -17.44 -2.92
N SER A 3 -67.59 -16.59 -1.99
CA SER A 3 -67.12 -16.54 -0.59
C SER A 3 -67.67 -17.73 0.23
N PRO A 4 -67.21 -17.91 1.49
CA PRO A 4 -67.94 -17.23 2.57
C PRO A 4 -67.06 -16.64 3.70
N ASP A 5 -67.69 -15.73 4.45
CA ASP A 5 -67.34 -15.27 5.80
C ASP A 5 -68.68 -15.20 6.58
N PRO A 6 -68.75 -15.58 7.87
CA PRO A 6 -68.88 -14.52 8.90
C PRO A 6 -68.27 -14.85 10.29
N GLY A 7 -67.83 -13.82 11.05
CA GLY A 7 -67.16 -14.02 12.35
C GLY A 7 -67.24 -12.95 13.46
N VAL A 8 -68.19 -12.00 13.45
CA VAL A 8 -68.74 -11.24 14.62
C VAL A 8 -67.78 -10.80 15.77
N GLN A 9 -67.40 -9.51 15.78
CA GLN A 9 -67.73 -8.45 16.79
C GLN A 9 -67.74 -8.77 18.32
N LEU A 10 -67.40 -7.88 19.28
CA LEU A 10 -67.13 -6.41 19.33
C LEU A 10 -66.51 -6.03 20.72
N THR A 11 -65.40 -5.23 20.79
CA THR A 11 -65.08 -4.09 21.73
C THR A 11 -65.33 -4.14 23.27
N PRO A 12 -64.98 -3.10 24.11
CA PRO A 12 -63.85 -2.13 24.13
C PRO A 12 -63.25 -1.87 25.56
N LEU A 13 -62.49 -0.77 25.68
CA LEU A 13 -62.30 0.15 26.84
C LEU A 13 -61.11 -0.06 27.81
N ALA A 14 -60.73 1.05 28.43
CA ALA A 14 -59.49 1.26 29.17
C ALA A 14 -59.72 2.20 30.39
N HIS A 15 -58.79 2.18 31.35
CA HIS A 15 -58.69 3.18 32.42
C HIS A 15 -57.23 3.43 32.80
N ASN A 16 -56.85 4.70 32.95
CA ASN A 16 -55.62 5.13 33.61
C ASN A 16 -55.85 5.19 35.12
N HIS A 17 -54.88 4.80 35.96
CA HIS A 17 -54.59 5.46 37.24
C HIS A 17 -53.26 4.98 37.87
N GLU A 18 -52.46 5.95 38.30
CA GLU A 18 -51.31 5.89 39.23
C GLU A 18 -51.78 6.33 40.65
N PRO A 19 -50.96 6.32 41.76
CA PRO A 19 -49.62 5.73 42.02
C PRO A 19 -49.37 5.15 43.47
N HIS A 20 -48.12 4.72 43.75
CA HIS A 20 -47.43 4.66 45.09
C HIS A 20 -47.88 3.60 46.17
N PRO A 21 -47.25 3.49 47.38
CA PRO A 21 -45.87 2.99 47.67
C PRO A 21 -45.78 2.02 48.91
N SER A 22 -44.59 1.87 49.54
CA SER A 22 -44.27 1.26 50.89
C SER A 22 -44.18 -0.29 50.96
N ALA A 23 -43.54 -1.00 51.92
CA ALA A 23 -42.44 -0.73 52.89
C ALA A 23 -41.86 -2.09 53.45
N SER A 24 -40.72 -2.07 54.16
CA SER A 24 -40.15 -3.19 54.98
C SER A 24 -40.89 -3.32 56.36
N PRO A 25 -40.71 -4.36 57.25
CA PRO A 25 -39.54 -5.26 57.44
C PRO A 25 -39.74 -6.72 58.00
N LEU A 26 -38.61 -7.45 58.17
CA LEU A 26 -38.21 -8.41 59.24
C LEU A 26 -39.00 -9.71 59.65
N GLN A 27 -38.32 -10.87 59.45
CA GLN A 27 -38.05 -11.99 60.41
C GLN A 27 -39.21 -12.89 60.95
N SER A 28 -39.01 -14.09 61.55
CA SER A 28 -37.85 -14.91 62.04
C SER A 28 -38.22 -16.42 61.99
N PRO A 29 -37.41 -17.45 62.42
CA PRO A 29 -36.01 -17.54 62.89
C PRO A 29 -35.11 -18.19 61.79
N GLY A 30 -34.18 -19.16 61.93
CA GLY A 30 -33.62 -20.05 62.99
C GLY A 30 -32.93 -21.27 62.31
N PHE A 31 -31.95 -22.03 62.82
CA PHE A 31 -31.22 -22.19 64.10
C PHE A 31 -29.70 -22.01 63.87
N SER A 32 -28.88 -21.85 64.93
CA SER A 32 -27.39 -21.85 64.89
C SER A 32 -26.83 -23.27 65.20
N ASP A 33 -25.52 -23.59 65.26
CA ASP A 33 -24.24 -22.86 65.48
C ASP A 33 -23.08 -23.68 64.80
N HIS A 34 -21.74 -23.53 64.94
CA HIS A 34 -20.82 -22.87 65.90
C HIS A 34 -19.41 -22.68 65.27
N ALA A 35 -18.66 -21.63 65.65
CA ALA A 35 -17.17 -21.47 65.73
C ALA A 35 -16.20 -21.90 64.57
N ALA A 36 -15.01 -21.30 64.35
CA ALA A 36 -14.41 -19.99 64.71
C ALA A 36 -13.05 -19.83 63.96
N GLY A 37 -12.59 -18.60 63.67
CA GLY A 37 -11.22 -18.34 63.19
C GLY A 37 -11.05 -17.11 62.26
N THR A 38 -10.13 -16.21 62.62
CA THR A 38 -9.76 -14.96 61.93
C THR A 38 -8.23 -14.89 61.70
N PRO A 39 -7.66 -13.94 60.92
CA PRO A 39 -8.25 -13.01 59.95
C PRO A 39 -7.49 -12.87 58.59
N SER A 40 -8.07 -12.07 57.69
CA SER A 40 -7.42 -11.14 56.74
C SER A 40 -6.15 -11.53 55.95
N ASP A 41 -6.30 -11.56 54.63
CA ASP A 41 -5.68 -10.53 53.79
C ASP A 41 -6.64 -10.13 52.66
N THR A 42 -6.56 -8.89 52.15
CA THR A 42 -7.42 -8.40 51.05
C THR A 42 -6.63 -7.51 50.09
N PRO A 43 -6.47 -7.89 48.81
CA PRO A 43 -5.81 -7.01 47.84
C PRO A 43 -6.62 -5.75 47.60
N SER A 44 -6.02 -4.58 47.84
CA SER A 44 -6.60 -3.29 47.48
C SER A 44 -6.63 -3.11 45.96
N VAL A 45 -7.75 -2.60 45.42
CA VAL A 45 -7.79 -2.13 44.03
C VAL A 45 -6.84 -0.94 43.90
N LEU A 46 -5.76 -1.13 43.14
CA LEU A 46 -4.80 -0.06 42.83
C LEU A 46 -5.43 0.91 41.83
N ARG A 47 -5.60 2.18 42.24
CA ARG A 47 -5.97 3.26 41.32
C ARG A 47 -4.79 3.64 40.44
N SER A 48 -5.04 3.72 39.15
CA SER A 48 -4.05 4.05 38.13
C SER A 48 -3.93 5.57 37.95
N HIS A 49 -2.99 6.19 38.65
CA HIS A 49 -2.75 7.65 38.59
C HIS A 49 -2.02 8.11 37.30
N TRP A 50 -2.47 7.66 36.13
CA TRP A 50 -1.82 7.86 34.83
C TRP A 50 -1.53 9.32 34.52
N LEU A 51 -2.48 10.24 34.74
CA LEU A 51 -2.26 11.66 34.43
C LEU A 51 -1.13 12.28 35.26
N SER A 52 -0.99 11.91 36.53
CA SER A 52 0.09 12.43 37.38
C SER A 52 1.48 11.88 37.02
N ALA A 53 1.53 10.72 36.35
CA ALA A 53 2.76 10.16 35.78
C ALA A 53 3.09 10.76 34.40
N PHE A 54 2.09 11.29 33.68
CA PHE A 54 2.26 11.99 32.40
C PHE A 54 2.75 13.44 32.60
N ALA A 55 2.08 14.22 33.44
CA ALA A 55 2.45 15.60 33.71
C ALA A 55 1.85 16.11 35.03
N THR A 56 2.43 17.18 35.59
CA THR A 56 1.84 17.86 36.76
C THR A 56 0.49 18.50 36.39
N ASP A 57 -0.49 18.48 37.31
CA ASP A 57 -1.82 19.10 37.15
C ASP A 57 -1.75 20.55 36.59
N ALA A 58 -0.74 21.34 36.98
CA ALA A 58 -0.53 22.71 36.49
C ALA A 58 -0.11 22.83 35.01
N VAL A 59 0.57 21.83 34.46
CA VAL A 59 0.92 21.73 33.02
C VAL A 59 -0.29 21.25 32.23
N ILE A 60 -1.02 20.25 32.75
CA ILE A 60 -2.25 19.74 32.13
C ILE A 60 -3.31 20.85 32.06
N SER A 61 -3.56 21.58 33.15
CA SER A 61 -4.50 22.72 33.13
C SER A 61 -4.10 23.77 32.10
N ARG A 62 -2.82 24.15 32.02
CA ARG A 62 -2.34 25.13 31.03
C ARG A 62 -2.59 24.68 29.59
N LEU A 63 -2.33 23.41 29.27
CA LEU A 63 -2.61 22.82 27.96
C LEU A 63 -4.11 22.82 27.65
N LEU A 64 -4.96 22.47 28.62
CA LEU A 64 -6.42 22.48 28.43
C LEU A 64 -6.98 23.90 28.29
N ASP A 65 -6.50 24.86 29.07
CA ASP A 65 -6.91 26.26 28.97
C ASP A 65 -6.44 26.89 27.64
N ASP A 66 -5.27 26.51 27.12
CA ASP A 66 -4.83 26.89 25.77
C ASP A 66 -5.66 26.21 24.67
N TRP A 67 -6.03 24.93 24.82
CA TRP A 67 -6.95 24.25 23.89
C TRP A 67 -8.31 24.97 23.82
N PHE A 68 -8.98 25.11 24.97
CA PHE A 68 -10.30 25.73 25.02
C PHE A 68 -10.24 27.23 24.66
N GLY A 69 -9.16 27.92 25.02
CA GLY A 69 -8.97 29.36 24.80
C GLY A 69 -8.46 29.77 23.40
N LYS A 70 -7.94 28.83 22.59
CA LYS A 70 -7.34 29.15 21.27
C LYS A 70 -7.69 28.18 20.14
N ILE A 71 -7.87 26.88 20.43
CA ILE A 71 -8.02 25.82 19.39
C ILE A 71 -9.48 25.38 19.23
N HIS A 72 -10.27 25.36 20.30
CA HIS A 72 -11.70 25.06 20.25
C HIS A 72 -12.49 25.86 19.18
N PRO A 73 -12.19 27.15 18.88
CA PRO A 73 -12.82 27.87 17.76
C PRO A 73 -12.63 27.22 16.38
N LEU A 74 -11.56 26.43 16.18
CA LEU A 74 -11.35 25.62 14.97
C LEU A 74 -11.90 24.20 15.15
N ALA A 75 -11.66 23.59 16.31
CA ALA A 75 -12.07 22.22 16.64
C ALA A 75 -13.06 22.17 17.82
N PRO A 76 -14.35 22.55 17.65
CA PRO A 76 -15.34 22.65 18.73
C PRO A 76 -15.91 21.29 19.19
N ILE A 77 -15.07 20.24 19.20
CA ILE A 77 -15.41 18.82 19.42
C ILE A 77 -15.46 18.39 20.89
N LEU A 78 -15.19 19.31 21.83
CA LEU A 78 -15.32 19.08 23.27
C LEU A 78 -16.19 20.16 23.91
N LEU A 79 -17.20 19.74 24.67
CA LEU A 79 -17.98 20.60 25.57
C LEU A 79 -17.15 20.87 26.83
N ARG A 80 -16.80 22.13 27.13
CA ARG A 80 -15.77 22.44 28.14
C ARG A 80 -16.19 21.99 29.53
N ARG A 81 -17.44 22.24 29.90
CA ARG A 81 -18.00 21.93 31.23
C ARG A 81 -17.99 20.43 31.52
N ARG A 82 -18.61 19.62 30.67
CA ARG A 82 -18.62 18.15 30.77
C ARG A 82 -17.21 17.57 30.80
N PHE A 83 -16.29 18.07 29.97
CA PHE A 83 -14.91 17.61 29.95
C PHE A 83 -14.16 17.91 31.27
N LEU A 84 -14.22 19.14 31.76
CA LEU A 84 -13.54 19.52 33.01
C LEU A 84 -14.19 18.91 34.25
N ARG A 85 -15.52 18.72 34.26
CA ARG A 85 -16.25 18.02 35.34
C ARG A 85 -15.79 16.55 35.45
N ARG A 86 -15.67 15.84 34.33
CA ARG A 86 -15.14 14.46 34.27
C ARG A 86 -13.69 14.37 34.78
N LEU A 87 -12.85 15.33 34.39
CA LEU A 87 -11.46 15.43 34.85
C LEU A 87 -11.36 15.74 36.37
N HIS A 88 -12.15 16.68 36.88
CA HIS A 88 -12.20 17.02 38.31
C HIS A 88 -12.67 15.85 39.16
N ASN A 89 -13.64 15.08 38.66
CA ASN A 89 -14.15 13.85 39.29
C ASN A 89 -13.17 12.67 39.23
N ARG A 90 -11.92 12.89 38.76
CA ARG A 90 -10.86 11.87 38.62
C ARG A 90 -11.23 10.68 37.72
N GLU A 91 -12.16 10.86 36.77
CA GLU A 91 -12.55 9.78 35.84
C GLU A 91 -11.34 9.25 35.06
N ALA A 92 -10.36 10.11 34.76
CA ALA A 92 -9.13 9.72 34.08
C ALA A 92 -8.19 8.79 34.89
N ASP A 93 -8.41 8.59 36.19
CA ASP A 93 -7.67 7.59 36.98
C ASP A 93 -8.27 6.16 36.82
N GLU A 94 -9.50 6.05 36.29
CA GLU A 94 -10.28 4.79 36.20
C GLU A 94 -10.73 4.46 34.75
N ASN A 95 -10.88 5.46 33.88
CA ASN A 95 -11.23 5.32 32.46
C ASN A 95 -10.02 5.61 31.54
N ALA A 96 -9.39 4.55 31.04
CA ALA A 96 -8.23 4.63 30.16
C ALA A 96 -8.48 5.43 28.87
N ILE A 97 -9.70 5.35 28.29
CA ILE A 97 -10.05 6.04 27.05
C ILE A 97 -10.18 7.55 27.29
N PHE A 98 -10.77 7.95 28.41
CA PHE A 98 -10.86 9.37 28.80
C PHE A 98 -9.48 9.93 29.18
N CYS A 99 -8.63 9.14 29.85
CA CYS A 99 -7.22 9.51 30.06
C CYS A 99 -6.48 9.70 28.71
N GLY A 100 -6.69 8.79 27.76
CA GLY A 100 -6.14 8.88 26.40
C GLY A 100 -6.65 10.11 25.64
N LEU A 101 -7.93 10.47 25.80
CA LEU A 101 -8.50 11.70 25.27
C LEU A 101 -7.83 12.95 25.88
N VAL A 102 -7.64 13.02 27.20
CA VAL A 102 -6.94 14.15 27.86
C VAL A 102 -5.51 14.32 27.32
N ILE A 103 -4.78 13.22 27.14
CA ILE A 103 -3.42 13.24 26.58
C ILE A 103 -3.44 13.63 25.09
N SER A 104 -4.44 13.22 24.32
CA SER A 104 -4.59 13.63 22.91
C SER A 104 -4.80 15.15 22.75
N VAL A 105 -5.56 15.77 23.67
CA VAL A 105 -5.77 17.23 23.70
C VAL A 105 -4.46 17.93 24.04
N CYS A 106 -3.67 17.38 24.97
CA CYS A 106 -2.33 17.86 25.26
C CYS A 106 -1.40 17.78 24.04
N ALA A 107 -1.42 16.66 23.30
CA ALA A 107 -0.65 16.48 22.07
C ALA A 107 -1.04 17.50 20.98
N ALA A 108 -2.33 17.65 20.67
CA ALA A 108 -2.81 18.57 19.66
C ALA A 108 -2.59 20.05 20.04
N THR A 109 -2.66 20.38 21.33
CA THR A 109 -2.27 21.71 21.83
C THR A 109 -0.78 21.97 21.63
N LYS A 110 0.08 21.01 22.00
CA LYS A 110 1.53 21.13 21.83
C LYS A 110 1.94 21.23 20.36
N ALA A 111 1.28 20.48 19.47
CA ALA A 111 1.50 20.55 18.03
C ALA A 111 1.11 21.91 17.43
N THR A 112 0.06 22.54 17.97
CA THR A 112 -0.38 23.87 17.53
C THR A 112 0.50 24.99 18.11
N PHE A 113 0.98 24.83 19.34
CA PHE A 113 1.87 25.78 20.02
C PHE A 113 3.23 25.14 20.38
N PRO A 114 4.09 24.81 19.39
CA PRO A 114 5.34 24.10 19.64
C PRO A 114 6.32 24.91 20.49
N ARG A 115 6.28 26.25 20.38
CA ARG A 115 7.02 27.21 21.23
C ARG A 115 6.43 27.41 22.64
N GLY A 116 5.29 26.79 22.96
CA GLY A 116 4.67 26.89 24.28
C GLY A 116 5.43 26.11 25.36
N GLU A 117 5.65 26.76 26.50
CA GLU A 117 6.32 26.19 27.67
C GLU A 117 5.40 25.25 28.45
N TYR A 118 5.43 23.97 28.08
CA TYR A 118 4.64 22.89 28.70
C TYR A 118 5.53 21.81 29.35
N GLY A 119 6.75 22.17 29.75
CA GLY A 119 7.71 21.24 30.34
C GLY A 119 8.11 20.12 29.37
N PRO A 120 8.07 18.84 29.77
CA PRO A 120 8.50 17.70 28.95
C PRO A 120 7.49 17.31 27.85
N VAL A 121 6.29 17.90 27.81
CA VAL A 121 5.22 17.46 26.91
C VAL A 121 5.57 17.79 25.45
N THR A 122 5.82 16.74 24.66
CA THR A 122 5.96 16.73 23.19
C THR A 122 4.90 15.80 22.58
N VAL A 123 4.69 15.87 21.26
CA VAL A 123 3.75 14.96 20.57
C VAL A 123 4.23 13.52 20.66
N ASP A 124 5.53 13.27 20.45
CA ASP A 124 6.12 11.93 20.56
C ASP A 124 6.04 11.37 21.98
N TYR A 125 6.26 12.20 23.01
CA TYR A 125 6.07 11.79 24.41
C TYR A 125 4.61 11.41 24.69
N CYS A 126 3.63 12.13 24.12
CA CYS A 126 2.23 11.72 24.21
C CYS A 126 1.99 10.34 23.55
N VAL A 127 2.54 10.09 22.35
CA VAL A 127 2.44 8.78 21.67
C VAL A 127 3.06 7.67 22.53
N GLU A 128 4.31 7.84 22.95
CA GLU A 128 5.06 6.87 23.75
C GLU A 128 4.33 6.54 25.07
N PHE A 129 3.78 7.56 25.75
CA PHE A 129 3.05 7.38 27.00
C PHE A 129 1.73 6.61 26.78
N LEU A 130 0.98 6.94 25.71
CA LEU A 130 -0.27 6.27 25.34
C LEU A 130 -0.06 4.79 25.02
N ASP A 131 0.97 4.47 24.24
CA ASP A 131 1.31 3.10 23.85
C ASP A 131 1.79 2.27 25.05
N THR A 132 2.71 2.83 25.84
CA THR A 132 3.31 2.19 27.04
C THR A 132 2.24 1.81 28.06
N HIS A 133 1.32 2.72 28.38
CA HIS A 133 0.24 2.48 29.33
C HIS A 133 -0.99 1.81 28.69
N GLY A 134 -1.00 1.69 27.36
CA GLY A 134 -2.06 1.04 26.59
C GLY A 134 -3.40 1.78 26.54
N LEU A 135 -3.39 3.10 26.77
CA LEU A 135 -4.59 3.91 26.98
C LEU A 135 -5.48 4.00 25.73
N LEU A 136 -4.91 3.84 24.54
CA LEU A 136 -5.61 3.79 23.25
C LEU A 136 -5.25 2.53 22.43
N LYS A 137 -5.19 1.36 23.07
CA LYS A 137 -4.89 0.06 22.39
C LYS A 137 -6.01 -0.39 21.45
N SER A 138 -5.62 -0.93 20.29
CA SER A 138 -6.51 -1.37 19.20
C SER A 138 -7.60 -2.36 19.65
N ARG A 139 -8.80 -2.24 19.08
CA ARG A 139 -10.06 -2.78 19.64
C ARG A 139 -10.56 -4.10 19.06
N PHE A 140 -9.69 -4.99 18.57
CA PHE A 140 -10.14 -6.34 18.16
C PHE A 140 -10.85 -7.14 19.28
N ALA A 141 -10.69 -6.76 20.55
CA ALA A 141 -11.34 -7.37 21.71
C ALA A 141 -12.50 -6.56 22.35
N GLN A 142 -12.85 -5.37 21.84
CA GLN A 142 -13.94 -4.54 22.39
C GLN A 142 -14.95 -4.18 21.30
N GLY A 143 -16.17 -4.73 21.41
CA GLY A 143 -17.18 -4.76 20.33
C GLY A 143 -17.85 -3.45 19.92
N SER A 144 -17.31 -2.27 20.26
CA SER A 144 -17.84 -0.97 19.80
C SER A 144 -16.80 0.15 19.81
N PHE A 145 -17.05 1.17 18.99
CA PHE A 145 -16.43 2.49 19.09
C PHE A 145 -17.15 3.35 20.14
N CYS A 146 -16.50 4.38 20.66
CA CYS A 146 -17.13 5.44 21.46
C CYS A 146 -16.63 6.82 21.02
N LEU A 147 -17.38 7.88 21.35
CA LEU A 147 -17.07 9.24 20.87
C LEU A 147 -15.71 9.75 21.37
N ASP A 148 -15.39 9.56 22.65
CA ASP A 148 -14.09 9.93 23.24
C ASP A 148 -12.91 9.33 22.45
N TRP A 149 -13.01 8.07 22.03
CA TRP A 149 -12.00 7.40 21.19
C TRP A 149 -11.86 8.08 19.83
N CYS A 150 -12.98 8.37 19.17
CA CYS A 150 -12.95 8.98 17.83
C CYS A 150 -12.35 10.39 17.87
N ILE A 151 -12.62 11.16 18.93
CA ILE A 151 -12.00 12.47 19.17
C ILE A 151 -10.50 12.30 19.49
N ALA A 152 -10.14 11.34 20.34
CA ALA A 152 -8.74 11.11 20.71
C ALA A 152 -7.87 10.73 19.50
N MET A 153 -8.36 9.82 18.65
CA MET A 153 -7.65 9.41 17.43
C MET A 153 -7.59 10.54 16.39
N TYR A 154 -8.61 11.40 16.29
CA TYR A 154 -8.54 12.62 15.47
C TYR A 154 -7.47 13.60 15.98
N ASN A 155 -7.45 13.87 17.28
CA ASN A 155 -6.48 14.76 17.92
C ASN A 155 -5.04 14.24 17.73
N MET A 156 -4.80 12.93 17.96
CA MET A 156 -3.48 12.33 17.75
C MET A 156 -3.08 12.36 16.27
N GLY A 157 -4.00 12.04 15.36
CA GLY A 157 -3.75 12.12 13.91
C GLY A 157 -3.36 13.53 13.46
N ALA A 158 -4.13 14.54 13.87
CA ALA A 158 -3.85 15.94 13.58
C ALA A 158 -2.54 16.43 14.24
N ALA A 159 -2.23 16.00 15.47
CA ALA A 159 -1.01 16.38 16.18
C ALA A 159 0.24 15.83 15.48
N ILE A 160 0.27 14.53 15.19
CA ILE A 160 1.38 13.85 14.50
C ILE A 160 1.54 14.43 13.09
N GLY A 161 0.43 14.63 12.37
CA GLY A 161 0.41 15.21 11.02
C GLY A 161 0.75 16.70 10.96
N ALA A 162 0.89 17.39 12.10
CA ALA A 162 1.33 18.79 12.19
C ALA A 162 2.80 18.97 12.57
N VAL A 163 3.45 17.95 13.17
CA VAL A 163 4.88 17.99 13.56
C VAL A 163 5.80 17.13 12.69
N SER A 164 5.25 16.23 11.88
CA SER A 164 6.03 15.41 10.96
C SER A 164 6.34 16.14 9.64
N ASP A 165 7.55 16.00 9.11
CA ASP A 165 7.95 16.61 7.82
C ASP A 165 7.07 16.17 6.63
N SER A 166 6.60 14.91 6.63
CA SER A 166 5.62 14.40 5.66
C SER A 166 4.19 14.93 5.89
N GLY A 167 3.95 15.58 7.02
CA GLY A 167 2.64 16.05 7.44
C GLY A 167 1.61 14.91 7.52
N LEU A 168 0.43 15.13 6.94
CA LEU A 168 -0.69 14.17 6.95
C LEU A 168 -0.40 12.81 6.27
N SER A 169 0.66 12.68 5.44
CA SER A 169 1.05 11.38 4.87
C SER A 169 1.98 10.56 5.80
N ASN A 170 2.27 11.04 7.01
CA ASN A 170 2.89 10.23 8.05
C ASN A 170 1.99 9.01 8.38
N MET A 171 2.55 7.80 8.38
CA MET A 171 1.79 6.55 8.61
C MET A 171 0.95 6.58 9.91
N ARG A 172 1.51 7.07 11.02
CA ARG A 172 0.80 7.14 12.32
C ARG A 172 -0.33 8.18 12.28
N SER A 173 -0.10 9.31 11.61
CA SER A 173 -1.14 10.32 11.36
C SER A 173 -2.30 9.74 10.54
N TYR A 174 -1.98 9.12 9.40
CA TYR A 174 -2.96 8.53 8.49
C TYR A 174 -3.76 7.40 9.14
N HIS A 175 -3.10 6.52 9.90
CA HIS A 175 -3.76 5.46 10.67
C HIS A 175 -4.75 6.04 11.69
N ALA A 176 -4.32 6.99 12.52
CA ALA A 176 -5.17 7.57 13.56
C ALA A 176 -6.38 8.35 13.00
N LEU A 177 -6.22 9.04 11.87
CA LEU A 177 -7.35 9.69 11.19
C LEU A 177 -8.32 8.68 10.55
N ASN A 178 -7.85 7.54 10.05
CA ASN A 178 -8.72 6.47 9.52
C ASN A 178 -9.48 5.72 10.63
N GLU A 179 -8.86 5.50 11.79
CA GLU A 179 -9.54 5.03 13.02
C GLU A 179 -10.65 6.00 13.43
N ALA A 180 -10.33 7.30 13.52
CA ALA A 180 -11.30 8.34 13.84
C ALA A 180 -12.46 8.42 12.83
N ALA A 181 -12.17 8.35 11.52
CA ALA A 181 -13.18 8.35 10.46
C ALA A 181 -14.05 7.07 10.46
N THR A 182 -13.48 5.92 10.81
CA THR A 182 -14.20 4.64 10.88
C THR A 182 -15.12 4.59 12.09
N GLY A 183 -14.65 5.04 13.25
CA GLY A 183 -15.50 5.20 14.43
C GLY A 183 -16.58 6.27 14.24
N ALA A 184 -16.24 7.44 13.68
CA ALA A 184 -17.20 8.50 13.41
C ALA A 184 -18.28 8.07 12.39
N ARG A 185 -17.91 7.32 11.33
CA ARG A 185 -18.86 6.62 10.44
C ARG A 185 -19.82 5.74 11.24
N TYR A 186 -19.26 4.80 12.01
CA TYR A 186 -20.01 3.75 12.68
C TYR A 186 -21.02 4.34 13.66
N LEU A 187 -20.56 5.27 14.49
CA LEU A 187 -21.42 6.01 15.42
C LEU A 187 -22.48 6.83 14.67
N THR A 188 -22.15 7.48 13.55
CA THR A 188 -23.10 8.32 12.81
C THR A 188 -24.24 7.51 12.17
N TYR A 189 -23.96 6.29 11.70
CA TYR A 189 -24.94 5.47 10.97
C TYR A 189 -25.68 4.43 11.82
N TYR A 190 -25.04 3.89 12.86
CA TYR A 190 -25.61 2.79 13.65
C TYR A 190 -25.96 3.26 15.07
N CYS A 191 -25.02 3.88 15.78
CA CYS A 191 -25.18 4.22 17.22
C CYS A 191 -25.65 5.65 17.51
N MET A 192 -25.99 6.48 16.52
CA MET A 192 -26.41 7.88 16.73
C MET A 192 -27.63 7.99 17.67
N HIS A 193 -28.47 6.95 17.70
CA HIS A 193 -29.65 6.83 18.56
C HIS A 193 -29.34 6.36 20.00
N GLU A 194 -28.11 5.90 20.25
CA GLU A 194 -27.61 5.45 21.56
C GLU A 194 -26.87 6.58 22.30
N LEU A 195 -26.47 7.64 21.57
CA LEU A 195 -25.77 8.82 22.08
C LEU A 195 -26.74 9.90 22.57
N ASP A 196 -26.37 10.61 23.64
CA ASP A 196 -27.16 11.77 24.11
C ASP A 196 -27.08 12.98 23.17
N GLU A 197 -27.96 13.97 23.35
CA GLU A 197 -28.05 15.12 22.43
C GLU A 197 -26.74 15.92 22.30
N VAL A 198 -25.94 16.01 23.36
CA VAL A 198 -24.62 16.66 23.34
C VAL A 198 -23.65 15.82 22.52
N GLU A 199 -23.57 14.52 22.82
CA GLU A 199 -22.69 13.58 22.11
C GLU A 199 -23.04 13.50 20.61
N GLN A 200 -24.31 13.53 20.25
CA GLN A 200 -24.75 13.65 18.85
C GLN A 200 -24.27 14.94 18.18
N GLN A 201 -24.27 16.10 18.86
CA GLN A 201 -23.73 17.33 18.28
C GLN A 201 -22.20 17.28 18.17
N LEU A 202 -21.50 16.78 19.18
CA LEU A 202 -20.04 16.65 19.16
C LEU A 202 -19.57 15.66 18.08
N LEU A 203 -20.29 14.55 17.88
CA LEU A 203 -20.06 13.60 16.78
C LEU A 203 -20.24 14.26 15.41
N ARG A 204 -21.31 15.06 15.21
CA ARG A 204 -21.51 15.81 13.96
C ARG A 204 -20.37 16.80 13.71
N ARG A 205 -19.90 17.50 14.75
CA ARG A 205 -18.73 18.41 14.65
C ARG A 205 -17.46 17.67 14.25
N LEU A 206 -17.20 16.51 14.86
CA LEU A 206 -16.05 15.65 14.53
C LEU A 206 -16.12 15.14 13.09
N PHE A 207 -17.29 14.66 12.65
CA PHE A 207 -17.51 14.17 11.28
C PHE A 207 -17.15 15.23 10.24
N TRP A 208 -17.60 16.48 10.43
CA TRP A 208 -17.33 17.57 9.50
C TRP A 208 -15.88 18.10 9.54
N LEU A 209 -15.17 17.93 10.66
CA LEU A 209 -13.74 18.21 10.74
C LEU A 209 -12.88 17.13 10.05
N LEU A 210 -13.27 15.86 10.17
CA LEU A 210 -12.67 14.77 9.40
C LEU A 210 -12.90 14.97 7.89
N PHE A 211 -14.06 15.51 7.48
CA PHE A 211 -14.34 15.89 6.10
C PHE A 211 -13.46 17.06 5.62
N ALA A 212 -13.32 18.11 6.42
CA ALA A 212 -12.42 19.22 6.11
C ALA A 212 -10.95 18.77 6.00
N ALA A 213 -10.51 17.82 6.82
CA ALA A 213 -9.18 17.21 6.74
C ALA A 213 -9.02 16.33 5.49
N SER A 214 -10.02 15.49 5.18
CA SER A 214 -10.09 14.66 3.96
C SER A 214 -9.99 15.51 2.69
N CYS A 215 -10.72 16.62 2.59
CA CYS A 215 -10.66 17.54 1.46
C CYS A 215 -9.37 18.37 1.42
N SER A 216 -8.80 18.75 2.58
CA SER A 216 -7.49 19.41 2.64
C SER A 216 -6.34 18.49 2.20
N ALA A 217 -6.44 17.18 2.43
CA ALA A 217 -5.49 16.20 1.92
C ALA A 217 -5.63 16.04 0.38
N ASP A 218 -6.86 15.95 -0.11
CA ASP A 218 -7.19 15.82 -1.55
C ASP A 218 -6.68 17.00 -2.39
N ILE A 219 -6.88 18.24 -1.95
CA ILE A 219 -6.32 19.45 -2.61
C ILE A 219 -4.80 19.35 -2.75
N LEU A 220 -4.10 18.90 -1.69
CA LEU A 220 -2.65 18.75 -1.67
C LEU A 220 -2.14 17.47 -2.35
N GLY A 221 -2.99 16.74 -3.10
CA GLY A 221 -2.64 15.51 -3.80
C GLY A 221 -2.29 14.33 -2.89
N ARG A 222 -2.67 14.37 -1.61
CA ARG A 222 -2.37 13.34 -0.60
C ARG A 222 -3.50 12.33 -0.51
N LEU A 223 -3.18 11.10 -0.06
CA LEU A 223 -4.17 10.06 0.20
C LEU A 223 -5.24 10.58 1.19
N SER A 224 -6.48 10.65 0.72
CA SER A 224 -7.59 11.18 1.51
C SER A 224 -8.19 10.13 2.43
N VAL A 225 -8.52 10.54 3.65
CA VAL A 225 -9.21 9.71 4.64
C VAL A 225 -10.67 9.58 4.22
N SER A 226 -11.01 8.46 3.57
CA SER A 226 -12.37 8.20 3.11
C SER A 226 -13.35 8.17 4.28
N LEU A 227 -14.37 9.04 4.25
CA LEU A 227 -15.50 9.05 5.19
C LEU A 227 -16.72 8.34 4.59
N LEU A 228 -17.24 8.84 3.46
CA LEU A 228 -18.42 8.31 2.77
C LEU A 228 -18.27 8.48 1.26
N ALA A 229 -19.06 7.71 0.51
CA ALA A 229 -19.37 8.06 -0.88
C ALA A 229 -20.19 9.37 -0.93
N GLN A 230 -19.97 10.17 -1.98
CA GLN A 230 -20.42 11.56 -2.03
C GLN A 230 -21.95 11.71 -2.09
N ASP A 231 -22.67 10.74 -2.66
CA ASP A 231 -24.13 10.62 -2.61
C ASP A 231 -24.69 10.58 -1.18
N ARG A 232 -23.92 10.02 -0.24
CA ARG A 232 -24.31 9.91 1.17
C ARG A 232 -23.85 11.09 2.01
N ILE A 233 -22.73 11.72 1.65
CA ILE A 233 -22.18 12.82 2.45
C ILE A 233 -22.99 14.11 2.31
N GLU A 234 -23.60 14.37 1.15
CA GLU A 234 -24.57 15.47 0.97
C GLU A 234 -25.79 15.36 1.91
N ASN A 235 -26.12 14.13 2.33
CA ASN A 235 -27.25 13.81 3.21
C ASN A 235 -26.84 13.65 4.70
N ALA A 236 -25.57 13.86 5.05
CA ALA A 236 -25.10 13.73 6.43
C ALA A 236 -25.58 14.92 7.31
N PRO A 237 -25.93 14.70 8.59
CA PRO A 237 -26.50 15.74 9.44
C PRO A 237 -25.46 16.82 9.80
N ARG A 238 -25.79 18.08 9.52
CA ARG A 238 -24.99 19.24 9.97
C ARG A 238 -25.06 19.41 11.49
N ALA A 239 -23.99 19.96 12.06
CA ALA A 239 -23.94 20.32 13.47
C ALA A 239 -24.74 21.61 13.73
N LEU A 240 -25.50 21.65 14.82
CA LEU A 240 -26.31 22.81 15.19
C LEU A 240 -25.45 23.93 15.82
N PRO A 241 -25.75 25.22 15.55
CA PRO A 241 -25.00 26.37 16.06
C PRO A 241 -25.34 26.69 17.53
N LEU A 242 -25.14 25.70 18.41
CA LEU A 242 -25.40 25.79 19.85
C LEU A 242 -24.14 26.19 20.61
N SER A 243 -24.26 27.08 21.61
CA SER A 243 -23.23 27.35 22.63
C SER A 243 -23.25 26.32 23.76
N ASP A 244 -22.28 26.37 24.69
CA ASP A 244 -22.20 25.40 25.80
C ASP A 244 -23.44 25.47 26.71
N ASP A 245 -23.96 26.66 27.06
CA ASP A 245 -25.20 26.79 27.87
C ASP A 245 -26.48 26.39 27.11
N GLN A 246 -26.42 26.27 25.78
CA GLN A 246 -27.52 25.74 24.96
C GLN A 246 -27.46 24.21 24.78
N MET A 247 -26.31 23.59 25.00
CA MET A 247 -26.14 22.13 24.96
C MET A 247 -26.29 21.50 26.35
N GLU A 248 -25.74 22.14 27.39
CA GLU A 248 -25.83 21.66 28.77
C GLU A 248 -25.90 22.86 29.75
N PRO A 249 -27.11 23.37 30.08
CA PRO A 249 -27.29 24.55 30.92
C PRO A 249 -26.61 24.44 32.30
N ARG A 250 -26.05 25.56 32.79
CA ARG A 250 -25.38 25.61 34.12
C ARG A 250 -26.31 25.19 35.26
N LEU A 251 -25.82 24.27 36.10
CA LEU A 251 -26.49 23.90 37.35
C LEU A 251 -26.21 24.96 38.42
N ALA A 252 -27.18 25.17 39.33
CA ALA A 252 -27.04 26.15 40.41
C ALA A 252 -25.85 25.87 41.37
N SER A 253 -25.38 24.62 41.43
CA SER A 253 -24.18 24.20 42.17
C SER A 253 -22.86 24.61 41.49
N GLU A 254 -22.87 25.00 40.22
CA GLU A 254 -21.67 25.27 39.40
C GLU A 254 -21.37 26.77 39.25
N CYS A 255 -22.11 27.62 39.98
CA CYS A 255 -22.00 29.10 39.96
C CYS A 255 -20.64 29.68 40.42
N HIS A 256 -19.66 28.84 40.74
CA HIS A 256 -18.28 29.22 41.05
C HIS A 256 -17.29 28.93 39.91
N GLU A 257 -17.70 28.26 38.82
CA GLU A 257 -16.83 28.12 37.65
C GLU A 257 -16.63 29.48 36.94
N PRO A 258 -15.41 29.81 36.50
CA PRO A 258 -15.17 31.04 35.76
C PRO A 258 -15.84 30.99 34.39
N HIS A 259 -16.65 32.00 34.10
CA HIS A 259 -17.31 32.17 32.80
C HIS A 259 -16.28 32.18 31.67
N TRP A 260 -16.55 31.44 30.60
CA TRP A 260 -15.71 31.44 29.40
C TRP A 260 -16.54 31.78 28.17
N TYR A 261 -15.91 32.14 27.05
CA TYR A 261 -16.64 32.67 25.90
C TYR A 261 -17.60 31.66 25.25
N GLY A 262 -17.33 30.35 25.35
CA GLY A 262 -18.12 29.31 24.69
C GLY A 262 -19.46 29.04 25.38
N ASP A 263 -19.65 29.51 26.61
CA ASP A 263 -20.94 29.48 27.31
C ASP A 263 -22.04 30.14 26.46
N ASP A 264 -21.77 31.33 25.92
CA ASP A 264 -22.69 32.13 25.07
C ASP A 264 -22.38 32.03 23.56
N THR A 265 -21.14 31.67 23.17
CA THR A 265 -20.67 31.75 21.77
C THR A 265 -20.58 30.38 21.11
N SER A 266 -21.32 30.15 20.03
CA SER A 266 -21.12 28.97 19.17
C SER A 266 -20.16 29.27 18.02
N TYR A 267 -19.08 28.49 17.90
CA TYR A 267 -18.16 28.52 16.76
C TYR A 267 -18.57 27.57 15.62
N VAL A 268 -19.63 26.77 15.79
CA VAL A 268 -20.11 25.85 14.75
C VAL A 268 -20.51 26.53 13.42
N PRO A 269 -21.00 27.79 13.36
CA PRO A 269 -21.22 28.49 12.09
C PRO A 269 -19.98 28.50 11.18
N GLY A 270 -18.78 28.73 11.73
CA GLY A 270 -17.54 28.71 10.95
C GLY A 270 -17.19 27.32 10.42
N LEU A 271 -17.44 26.25 11.20
CA LEU A 271 -17.27 24.86 10.74
C LEU A 271 -18.26 24.50 9.62
N ASN A 272 -19.52 24.94 9.73
CA ASN A 272 -20.52 24.72 8.68
C ASN A 272 -20.13 25.45 7.38
N SER A 273 -19.69 26.72 7.45
CA SER A 273 -19.25 27.45 6.26
C SER A 273 -17.94 26.92 5.67
N LEU A 274 -17.02 26.38 6.48
CA LEU A 274 -15.81 25.70 5.99
C LEU A 274 -16.18 24.42 5.22
N THR A 275 -17.16 23.67 5.75
CA THR A 275 -17.72 22.49 5.10
C THR A 275 -18.35 22.85 3.75
N ASP A 276 -19.08 23.97 3.66
CA ASP A 276 -19.71 24.44 2.42
C ASP A 276 -18.67 24.81 1.33
N LEU A 277 -17.51 25.37 1.72
CA LEU A 277 -16.40 25.61 0.80
C LEU A 277 -15.83 24.28 0.25
N PHE A 278 -15.62 23.27 1.09
CA PHE A 278 -15.12 21.97 0.65
C PHE A 278 -16.13 21.16 -0.18
N PHE A 279 -17.43 21.32 0.04
CA PHE A 279 -18.45 20.78 -0.88
C PHE A 279 -18.32 21.37 -2.30
N ILE A 280 -18.03 22.67 -2.43
CA ILE A 280 -17.82 23.30 -3.73
C ILE A 280 -16.58 22.72 -4.42
N TRP A 281 -15.52 22.38 -3.66
CA TRP A 281 -14.36 21.66 -4.21
C TRP A 281 -14.72 20.25 -4.70
N GLN A 282 -15.45 19.47 -3.91
CA GLN A 282 -15.88 18.12 -4.34
C GLN A 282 -16.82 18.16 -5.56
N GLU A 283 -17.71 19.16 -5.67
CA GLU A 283 -18.48 19.41 -6.91
C GLU A 283 -17.55 19.65 -8.10
N VAL A 284 -16.55 20.54 -7.94
CA VAL A 284 -15.55 20.83 -8.98
C VAL A 284 -14.76 19.58 -9.36
N GLN A 285 -14.53 18.65 -8.43
CA GLN A 285 -13.79 17.44 -8.75
C GLN A 285 -14.51 16.52 -9.76
N GLN A 286 -15.83 16.42 -9.69
CA GLN A 286 -16.61 15.59 -10.61
C GLN A 286 -16.79 16.17 -12.03
N VAL A 287 -16.47 17.45 -12.25
CA VAL A 287 -16.73 18.12 -13.55
C VAL A 287 -15.74 17.66 -14.62
N ARG A 288 -16.29 17.09 -15.71
CA ARG A 288 -15.53 16.75 -16.93
C ARG A 288 -15.12 18.01 -17.68
N THR A 289 -13.88 18.03 -18.18
CA THR A 289 -13.19 19.19 -18.80
C THR A 289 -13.67 19.57 -20.21
N ASN A 290 -14.62 18.84 -20.79
CA ASN A 290 -15.15 19.07 -22.15
C ASN A 290 -16.24 20.17 -22.24
N ASN A 291 -16.43 20.94 -21.17
CA ASN A 291 -17.46 21.97 -21.04
C ASN A 291 -16.86 23.39 -21.22
N ASP A 292 -17.72 24.40 -21.36
CA ASP A 292 -17.34 25.82 -21.41
C ASP A 292 -16.58 26.25 -20.14
N GLN A 293 -15.25 26.39 -20.27
CA GLN A 293 -14.33 26.64 -19.16
C GLN A 293 -14.57 28.00 -18.47
N PRO A 294 -14.65 29.16 -19.18
CA PRO A 294 -15.05 30.43 -18.58
C PRO A 294 -16.38 30.36 -17.81
N ALA A 295 -17.41 29.70 -18.37
CA ALA A 295 -18.71 29.58 -17.70
C ALA A 295 -18.62 28.73 -16.41
N LEU A 296 -17.85 27.64 -16.42
CA LEU A 296 -17.61 26.82 -15.23
C LEU A 296 -16.82 27.57 -14.15
N ILE A 297 -15.73 28.25 -14.52
CA ILE A 297 -14.95 29.08 -13.60
C ILE A 297 -15.85 30.13 -12.96
N SER A 298 -16.62 30.89 -13.76
CA SER A 298 -17.55 31.90 -13.23
C SER A 298 -18.64 31.32 -12.33
N LYS A 299 -19.16 30.12 -12.64
CA LYS A 299 -20.14 29.40 -11.80
C LYS A 299 -19.56 29.08 -10.42
N TYR A 300 -18.37 28.49 -10.36
CA TYR A 300 -17.79 27.99 -9.11
C TYR A 300 -17.17 29.10 -8.25
N LEU A 301 -16.53 30.11 -8.85
CA LEU A 301 -16.13 31.33 -8.14
C LEU A 301 -17.38 32.05 -7.56
N GLY A 302 -18.49 32.09 -8.31
CA GLY A 302 -19.76 32.61 -7.84
C GLY A 302 -20.35 31.86 -6.64
N LYS A 303 -20.24 30.51 -6.62
CA LYS A 303 -20.62 29.69 -5.45
C LYS A 303 -19.79 30.04 -4.22
N ILE A 304 -18.47 30.15 -4.36
CA ILE A 304 -17.57 30.51 -3.24
C ILE A 304 -17.92 31.90 -2.69
N GLN A 305 -18.12 32.88 -3.57
CA GLN A 305 -18.52 34.22 -3.15
C GLN A 305 -19.89 34.23 -2.46
N SER A 306 -20.82 33.34 -2.83
CA SER A 306 -22.10 33.18 -2.13
C SER A 306 -21.93 32.67 -0.70
N VAL A 307 -20.98 31.77 -0.43
CA VAL A 307 -20.67 31.33 0.95
C VAL A 307 -20.07 32.47 1.76
N ILE A 308 -19.08 33.18 1.21
CA ILE A 308 -18.43 34.32 1.88
C ILE A 308 -19.42 35.46 2.17
N ASN A 309 -20.34 35.77 1.24
CA ASN A 309 -21.39 36.75 1.45
C ASN A 309 -22.45 36.28 2.49
N GLY A 310 -22.64 34.97 2.61
CA GLY A 310 -23.59 34.33 3.52
C GLY A 310 -23.12 34.24 4.98
N LEU A 311 -21.83 34.45 5.26
CA LEU A 311 -21.24 34.37 6.60
C LEU A 311 -22.02 35.20 7.64
N PRO A 312 -22.10 34.76 8.92
CA PRO A 312 -22.72 35.55 9.98
C PRO A 312 -21.95 36.86 10.24
N PRO A 313 -22.58 37.91 10.81
CA PRO A 313 -22.00 39.25 10.93
C PRO A 313 -20.61 39.32 11.59
N GLU A 314 -20.31 38.37 12.47
CA GLU A 314 -19.11 38.20 13.28
C GLU A 314 -17.95 37.53 12.51
N LEU A 315 -18.25 36.78 11.45
CA LEU A 315 -17.26 36.11 10.58
C LEU A 315 -17.04 36.84 9.23
N ARG A 316 -17.67 38.00 9.02
CA ARG A 316 -17.44 38.82 7.82
C ARG A 316 -16.16 39.62 7.96
N TRP A 317 -15.22 39.42 7.03
CA TRP A 317 -14.08 40.32 6.86
C TRP A 317 -14.54 41.75 6.52
N ARG A 318 -13.84 42.75 7.07
CA ARG A 318 -14.17 44.20 6.91
C ARG A 318 -12.93 45.09 6.78
N GLY A 319 -11.81 44.56 6.30
CA GLY A 319 -10.55 45.33 6.15
C GLY A 319 -10.09 46.01 7.45
N GLY A 320 -10.28 45.34 8.60
CA GLY A 320 -9.97 45.87 9.94
C GLY A 320 -10.94 46.91 10.52
N MET A 321 -11.96 47.40 9.79
CA MET A 321 -12.85 48.46 10.27
C MET A 321 -14.17 47.95 10.88
N SER A 322 -14.53 48.48 12.06
CA SER A 322 -15.82 48.30 12.76
C SER A 322 -16.28 46.84 12.96
N ARG A 323 -15.76 46.21 14.02
CA ARG A 323 -16.24 44.90 14.50
C ARG A 323 -17.65 45.04 15.13
N PRO A 324 -18.54 44.04 14.95
CA PRO A 324 -19.71 43.88 15.82
C PRO A 324 -19.33 43.79 17.30
N PRO A 325 -20.26 44.06 18.23
CA PRO A 325 -20.10 43.64 19.62
C PRO A 325 -19.92 42.12 19.70
N ASN A 326 -19.27 41.64 20.77
CA ASN A 326 -19.08 40.22 21.11
C ASN A 326 -18.10 39.42 20.20
N VAL A 327 -17.45 40.04 19.20
CA VAL A 327 -16.41 39.36 18.40
C VAL A 327 -15.17 39.05 19.24
N THR A 328 -14.89 37.75 19.42
CA THR A 328 -13.71 37.21 20.13
C THR A 328 -12.51 36.99 19.19
N GLN A 329 -11.32 36.74 19.74
CA GLN A 329 -10.16 36.26 18.96
C GLN A 329 -10.45 34.93 18.25
N GLY A 330 -11.32 34.08 18.79
CA GLY A 330 -11.78 32.85 18.13
C GLY A 330 -12.48 33.10 16.80
N HIS A 331 -13.18 34.23 16.66
CA HIS A 331 -13.78 34.63 15.37
C HIS A 331 -12.71 35.08 14.37
N ASP A 332 -11.69 35.83 14.79
CA ASP A 332 -10.55 36.16 13.91
C ASP A 332 -9.83 34.89 13.40
N VAL A 333 -9.68 33.90 14.28
CA VAL A 333 -9.13 32.57 13.99
C VAL A 333 -9.98 31.82 12.95
N GLN A 334 -11.31 31.88 13.05
CA GLN A 334 -12.19 31.32 12.02
C GLN A 334 -12.18 32.11 10.71
N ILE A 335 -12.11 33.45 10.77
CA ILE A 335 -12.00 34.32 9.59
C ILE A 335 -10.74 33.96 8.79
N ALA A 336 -9.58 33.83 9.45
CA ALA A 336 -8.35 33.42 8.78
C ALA A 336 -8.48 32.07 8.07
N ASN A 337 -9.05 31.06 8.75
CA ASN A 337 -9.26 29.73 8.17
C ASN A 337 -10.20 29.75 6.96
N LEU A 338 -11.35 30.41 7.08
CA LEU A 338 -12.37 30.52 6.04
C LEU A 338 -11.87 31.28 4.81
N PHE A 339 -11.29 32.48 5.01
CA PHE A 339 -10.88 33.32 3.89
C PHE A 339 -9.70 32.71 3.13
N VAL A 340 -8.66 32.23 3.81
CA VAL A 340 -7.52 31.58 3.13
C VAL A 340 -7.97 30.28 2.44
N THR A 341 -8.80 29.44 3.06
CA THR A 341 -9.33 28.23 2.39
C THR A 341 -10.22 28.58 1.19
N SER A 342 -10.97 29.69 1.23
CA SER A 342 -11.71 30.14 0.05
C SER A 342 -10.79 30.59 -1.10
N LEU A 343 -9.65 31.20 -0.80
CA LEU A 343 -8.65 31.65 -1.77
C LEU A 343 -7.86 30.48 -2.38
N ASP A 344 -7.54 29.48 -1.56
CA ASP A 344 -6.93 28.20 -1.90
C ASP A 344 -7.75 27.43 -2.93
N ILE A 345 -9.05 27.24 -2.64
CA ILE A 345 -10.00 26.59 -3.56
C ILE A 345 -10.24 27.45 -4.82
N ARG A 346 -10.27 28.80 -4.71
CA ARG A 346 -10.33 29.70 -5.89
C ARG A 346 -9.10 29.52 -6.79
N SER A 347 -7.90 29.37 -6.23
CA SER A 347 -6.66 29.15 -6.99
C SER A 347 -6.68 27.80 -7.70
N ASN A 348 -6.99 26.74 -6.96
CA ASN A 348 -7.07 25.37 -7.48
C ASN A 348 -8.15 25.18 -8.57
N ILE A 349 -9.28 25.90 -8.50
CA ILE A 349 -10.28 25.96 -9.59
C ILE A 349 -9.68 26.52 -10.88
N LEU A 350 -8.87 27.59 -10.79
CA LEU A 350 -8.26 28.22 -11.96
C LEU A 350 -7.15 27.34 -12.57
N GLN A 351 -6.38 26.63 -11.75
CA GLN A 351 -5.43 25.63 -12.24
C GLN A 351 -6.15 24.45 -12.91
N LYS A 352 -7.20 23.88 -12.30
CA LYS A 352 -7.91 22.71 -12.85
C LYS A 352 -8.55 22.98 -14.22
N PHE A 353 -9.18 24.14 -14.41
CA PHE A 353 -9.84 24.48 -15.69
C PHE A 353 -8.91 25.19 -16.70
N GLY A 354 -7.71 25.59 -16.29
CA GLY A 354 -6.66 26.12 -17.15
C GLY A 354 -6.68 27.64 -17.37
N PRO A 355 -5.67 28.17 -18.08
CA PRO A 355 -5.52 29.60 -18.31
C PRO A 355 -6.56 30.12 -19.32
N THR A 356 -7.37 31.07 -18.86
CA THR A 356 -8.24 31.92 -19.67
C THR A 356 -7.65 33.34 -19.76
N ASP A 357 -8.18 34.19 -20.64
CA ASP A 357 -7.77 35.60 -20.78
C ASP A 357 -7.82 36.39 -19.45
N THR A 358 -8.64 35.97 -18.49
CA THR A 358 -8.76 36.60 -17.16
C THR A 358 -8.06 35.84 -16.03
N SER A 359 -7.68 34.56 -16.20
CA SER A 359 -7.14 33.72 -15.11
C SER A 359 -5.90 34.32 -14.43
N VAL A 360 -5.06 35.07 -15.15
CA VAL A 360 -3.89 35.76 -14.57
C VAL A 360 -4.31 36.96 -13.70
N LEU A 361 -5.38 37.68 -14.07
CA LEU A 361 -5.92 38.77 -13.23
C LEU A 361 -6.64 38.23 -12.00
N GLU A 362 -7.35 37.10 -12.11
CA GLU A 362 -7.98 36.47 -10.95
C GLU A 362 -6.93 35.94 -9.95
N HIS A 363 -5.85 35.28 -10.39
CA HIS A 363 -4.74 34.92 -9.48
C HIS A 363 -4.07 36.17 -8.86
N GLN A 364 -3.92 37.27 -9.61
CA GLN A 364 -3.40 38.53 -9.04
C GLN A 364 -4.28 39.08 -7.91
N LYS A 365 -5.62 38.96 -8.01
CA LYS A 365 -6.56 39.31 -6.94
C LYS A 365 -6.48 38.35 -5.77
N ILE A 366 -6.43 37.03 -6.03
CA ILE A 366 -6.31 36.02 -4.96
C ILE A 366 -5.09 36.28 -4.07
N VAL A 367 -3.96 36.69 -4.66
CA VAL A 367 -2.76 37.08 -3.90
C VAL A 367 -2.89 38.44 -3.21
N ASP A 368 -3.64 39.40 -3.76
CA ASP A 368 -3.95 40.66 -3.05
C ASP A 368 -4.88 40.43 -1.85
N ASP A 369 -5.98 39.70 -2.04
CA ASP A 369 -6.92 39.26 -1.01
C ASP A 369 -6.15 38.53 0.12
N LEU A 370 -5.25 37.61 -0.24
CA LEU A 370 -4.42 36.85 0.70
C LEU A 370 -3.45 37.76 1.48
N LEU A 371 -2.76 38.67 0.78
CA LEU A 371 -1.85 39.63 1.40
C LEU A 371 -2.57 40.67 2.27
N GLU A 372 -3.86 40.95 2.02
CA GLU A 372 -4.67 41.76 2.92
C GLU A 372 -4.90 41.03 4.25
N VAL A 373 -5.41 39.79 4.21
CA VAL A 373 -5.64 38.97 5.41
C VAL A 373 -4.35 38.78 6.22
N LEU A 374 -3.26 38.40 5.54
CA LEU A 374 -1.96 38.07 6.15
C LEU A 374 -1.25 39.24 6.86
N TYR A 375 -1.56 40.49 6.49
CA TYR A 375 -0.93 41.69 7.06
C TYR A 375 -1.85 42.49 8.00
N HIS A 376 -3.16 42.23 8.03
CA HIS A 376 -4.12 42.93 8.90
C HIS A 376 -4.61 42.13 10.11
N LEU A 377 -4.39 40.80 10.15
CA LEU A 377 -4.68 39.98 11.34
C LEU A 377 -3.45 39.84 12.27
N PRO A 378 -3.63 39.83 13.61
CA PRO A 378 -2.54 39.59 14.56
C PRO A 378 -1.87 38.23 14.40
N GLN A 379 -0.58 38.13 14.74
CA GLN A 379 0.19 36.88 14.62
C GLN A 379 -0.46 35.69 15.36
N ALA A 380 -0.97 35.92 16.56
CA ALA A 380 -1.67 34.91 17.38
C ALA A 380 -2.96 34.34 16.76
N VAL A 381 -3.44 34.90 15.65
CA VAL A 381 -4.54 34.35 14.84
C VAL A 381 -4.03 33.27 13.88
N PHE A 382 -2.80 33.41 13.39
CA PHE A 382 -2.13 32.44 12.54
C PHE A 382 -1.46 31.33 13.33
N ASP A 383 -0.93 31.62 14.52
CA ASP A 383 -0.31 30.61 15.41
C ASP A 383 -1.29 29.46 15.72
N ALA A 384 -2.56 29.78 16.03
CA ALA A 384 -3.62 28.80 16.26
C ALA A 384 -4.06 28.02 15.00
N ASN A 385 -3.65 28.47 13.80
CA ASN A 385 -4.11 28.01 12.49
C ASN A 385 -3.00 27.37 11.64
N GLY A 386 -1.73 27.45 12.06
CA GLY A 386 -0.56 27.36 11.17
C GLY A 386 -0.52 26.09 10.32
N SER A 387 -0.80 24.93 10.95
CA SER A 387 -0.81 23.62 10.28
C SER A 387 -1.88 23.49 9.18
N SER A 388 -3.00 24.22 9.27
CA SER A 388 -4.00 24.29 8.20
C SER A 388 -3.62 25.30 7.11
N LEU A 389 -3.08 26.46 7.51
CA LEU A 389 -2.93 27.61 6.63
C LEU A 389 -1.62 27.68 5.86
N VAL A 390 -0.48 27.32 6.47
CA VAL A 390 0.84 27.40 5.81
C VAL A 390 0.88 26.61 4.49
N PRO A 391 0.35 25.37 4.40
CA PRO A 391 0.29 24.65 3.12
C PRO A 391 -0.51 25.38 2.03
N LYS A 392 -1.65 25.98 2.40
CA LYS A 392 -2.53 26.74 1.48
C LYS A 392 -1.87 28.03 0.99
N ILE A 393 -1.19 28.74 1.89
CA ILE A 393 -0.43 29.96 1.57
C ILE A 393 0.72 29.64 0.59
N ARG A 394 1.38 28.48 0.76
CA ARG A 394 2.40 27.98 -0.18
C ARG A 394 1.80 27.64 -1.54
N ASP A 395 0.70 26.90 -1.58
CA ASP A 395 0.07 26.44 -2.83
C ASP A 395 -0.43 27.60 -3.70
N ILE A 396 -1.17 28.57 -3.10
CA ILE A 396 -1.56 29.82 -3.78
C ILE A 396 -0.33 30.58 -4.32
N GLY A 397 0.78 30.60 -3.57
CA GLY A 397 2.02 31.24 -3.98
C GLY A 397 2.74 30.52 -5.14
N ALA A 398 2.71 29.19 -5.15
CA ALA A 398 3.26 28.36 -6.22
C ALA A 398 2.43 28.48 -7.51
N ALA A 399 1.10 28.42 -7.41
CA ALA A 399 0.17 28.66 -8.51
C ALA A 399 0.38 30.05 -9.14
N TYR A 400 0.52 31.09 -8.31
CA TYR A 400 0.79 32.45 -8.78
C TYR A 400 2.15 32.58 -9.51
N LEU A 401 3.18 31.89 -9.02
CA LEU A 401 4.50 31.86 -9.66
C LEU A 401 4.46 31.14 -11.02
N GLU A 402 3.80 30.00 -11.12
CA GLU A 402 3.59 29.26 -12.38
C GLU A 402 2.87 30.11 -13.44
N GLN A 403 1.71 30.67 -13.07
CA GLN A 403 0.87 31.47 -13.97
C GLN A 403 1.54 32.77 -14.44
N THR A 404 2.48 33.31 -13.66
CA THR A 404 3.22 34.53 -14.06
C THR A 404 4.46 34.23 -14.89
N GLN A 405 5.11 33.07 -14.73
CA GLN A 405 6.19 32.64 -15.64
C GLN A 405 5.70 32.43 -17.07
N LEU A 406 4.52 31.85 -17.25
CA LEU A 406 3.90 31.58 -18.57
C LEU A 406 3.67 32.83 -19.44
N ARG A 407 3.72 34.05 -18.88
CA ARG A 407 3.42 35.31 -19.59
C ARG A 407 4.66 36.16 -19.93
N ASN A 408 5.87 35.79 -19.49
CA ASN A 408 7.07 36.66 -19.58
C ASN A 408 7.73 36.74 -20.98
N GLY A 409 6.91 36.93 -22.03
CA GLY A 409 7.34 37.29 -23.37
C GLY A 409 7.31 38.80 -23.68
N SER A 410 6.77 39.66 -22.79
CA SER A 410 6.67 41.10 -23.04
C SER A 410 6.54 41.98 -21.79
N SER A 411 7.19 43.15 -21.83
CA SER A 411 7.24 44.24 -20.84
C SER A 411 8.00 43.97 -19.52
N THR A 412 8.76 44.96 -19.06
CA THR A 412 9.58 44.91 -17.83
C THR A 412 8.76 45.20 -16.57
N ASP A 413 7.90 46.23 -16.61
CA ASP A 413 7.25 46.79 -15.43
C ASP A 413 6.29 45.80 -14.75
N ALA A 414 5.72 44.87 -15.54
CA ALA A 414 4.89 43.78 -15.03
C ALA A 414 5.67 42.79 -14.15
N SER A 415 6.98 42.63 -14.37
CA SER A 415 7.84 41.71 -13.59
C SER A 415 8.02 42.20 -12.15
N ASP A 416 8.18 43.51 -11.96
CA ASP A 416 8.49 44.11 -10.65
C ASP A 416 7.29 44.04 -9.69
N VAL A 417 6.05 44.19 -10.21
CA VAL A 417 4.83 44.05 -9.42
C VAL A 417 4.64 42.61 -8.94
N VAL A 418 4.82 41.62 -9.83
CA VAL A 418 4.77 40.19 -9.49
C VAL A 418 5.82 39.85 -8.42
N ARG A 419 7.06 40.33 -8.61
CA ARG A 419 8.18 40.12 -7.69
C ARG A 419 7.88 40.70 -6.30
N ASN A 420 7.32 41.90 -6.22
CA ASN A 420 6.97 42.54 -4.95
C ASN A 420 5.90 41.73 -4.17
N LYS A 421 4.86 41.24 -4.85
CA LYS A 421 3.82 40.40 -4.23
C LYS A 421 4.41 39.09 -3.69
N LEU A 422 5.22 38.39 -4.51
CA LEU A 422 5.90 37.16 -4.09
C LEU A 422 6.85 37.41 -2.91
N GLU A 423 7.63 38.49 -2.91
CA GLU A 423 8.46 38.85 -1.75
C GLU A 423 7.65 39.09 -0.48
N ARG A 424 6.50 39.77 -0.57
CA ARG A 424 5.63 40.00 0.60
C ARG A 424 5.00 38.71 1.13
N LEU A 425 4.69 37.76 0.25
CA LEU A 425 4.17 36.45 0.61
C LEU A 425 5.25 35.59 1.27
N LEU A 426 6.44 35.53 0.64
CA LEU A 426 7.62 34.80 1.13
C LEU A 426 8.06 35.28 2.51
N ARG A 427 8.12 36.60 2.75
CA ARG A 427 8.45 37.16 4.07
C ARG A 427 7.44 36.75 5.15
N LYS A 428 6.16 36.60 4.79
CA LYS A 428 5.15 36.13 5.75
C LYS A 428 5.22 34.61 5.96
N LEU A 429 5.64 33.84 4.96
CA LEU A 429 5.97 32.42 5.14
C LEU A 429 7.22 32.25 6.02
N ASP A 430 8.29 33.05 5.84
CA ASP A 430 9.43 33.08 6.77
C ASP A 430 8.95 33.29 8.23
N ASP A 431 8.09 34.31 8.45
CA ASP A 431 7.50 34.64 9.76
C ASP A 431 6.62 33.53 10.35
N LEU A 432 6.01 32.66 9.53
CA LEU A 432 5.13 31.58 9.96
C LEU A 432 5.87 30.25 10.17
N ASP A 433 6.78 29.91 9.25
CA ASP A 433 7.54 28.65 9.27
C ASP A 433 8.47 28.57 10.49
N CYS A 434 9.09 29.69 10.87
CA CYS A 434 9.88 29.79 12.10
C CYS A 434 9.08 29.43 13.37
N TRP A 435 7.75 29.50 13.34
CA TRP A 435 6.87 29.16 14.47
C TRP A 435 6.36 27.72 14.44
N GLN A 436 6.49 26.98 13.33
CA GLN A 436 6.05 25.58 13.23
C GLN A 436 7.07 24.56 13.78
N GLY A 437 8.33 24.97 13.97
CA GLY A 437 9.39 24.08 14.47
C GLY A 437 10.11 23.28 13.38
N LEU A 438 9.79 23.51 12.10
CA LEU A 438 10.60 23.04 10.97
C LEU A 438 12.04 23.56 11.14
N GLY A 439 13.02 22.64 11.08
CA GLY A 439 14.38 22.86 11.56
C GLY A 439 15.21 23.85 10.74
N VAL A 440 15.07 25.15 11.01
CA VAL A 440 16.00 26.20 10.53
C VAL A 440 17.01 26.51 11.63
N VAL A 441 18.29 26.24 11.35
CA VAL A 441 19.41 26.46 12.28
C VAL A 441 19.53 27.95 12.67
N ASP A 442 19.84 28.22 13.94
CA ASP A 442 20.04 29.56 14.49
C ASP A 442 20.94 30.44 13.59
N SER A 443 20.37 31.49 13.03
CA SER A 443 21.09 32.52 12.28
C SER A 443 20.30 33.83 12.26
N PRO A 444 20.93 34.99 12.56
CA PRO A 444 20.24 36.28 12.58
C PRO A 444 19.87 36.73 11.16
N PRO A 445 18.79 37.53 10.99
CA PRO A 445 18.23 37.86 9.69
C PRO A 445 19.21 38.65 8.78
N PRO A 446 19.56 38.15 7.58
CA PRO A 446 20.39 38.88 6.64
C PRO A 446 19.69 40.13 6.10
N ARG A 447 20.40 41.25 6.03
CA ARG A 447 19.90 42.47 5.38
C ARG A 447 19.81 42.27 3.86
N ALA A 448 18.63 42.52 3.30
CA ALA A 448 18.34 42.86 1.90
C ALA A 448 19.34 42.31 0.85
N VAL A 449 19.17 41.04 0.47
CA VAL A 449 19.87 40.39 -0.65
C VAL A 449 18.88 40.19 -1.81
N PRO A 450 19.29 40.32 -3.10
CA PRO A 450 18.41 40.03 -4.24
C PRO A 450 17.91 38.58 -4.26
N ILE A 451 16.83 38.32 -5.02
CA ILE A 451 16.23 36.97 -5.12
C ILE A 451 17.16 36.03 -5.91
N SER A 452 18.02 35.31 -5.19
CA SER A 452 18.78 34.17 -5.69
C SER A 452 18.41 32.92 -4.91
N THR A 453 17.78 31.95 -5.58
CA THR A 453 17.58 30.52 -5.24
C THR A 453 17.02 30.16 -3.85
N VAL A 454 17.67 30.60 -2.77
CA VAL A 454 17.46 30.25 -1.35
C VAL A 454 16.07 30.60 -0.80
N LYS A 455 15.29 31.46 -1.47
CA LYS A 455 13.92 31.81 -1.06
C LYS A 455 12.80 31.13 -1.86
N LEU A 456 13.09 30.36 -2.90
CA LEU A 456 12.05 29.63 -3.64
C LEU A 456 11.60 28.35 -2.90
N SER A 457 12.49 27.73 -2.14
CA SER A 457 12.22 26.58 -1.26
C SER A 457 11.07 26.81 -0.27
N LEU A 458 10.85 28.04 0.19
CA LEU A 458 9.76 28.39 1.12
C LEU A 458 8.36 28.16 0.52
N LEU A 459 8.22 28.27 -0.81
CA LEU A 459 6.99 27.90 -1.54
C LEU A 459 6.98 26.39 -1.83
N TYR A 460 8.10 25.83 -2.27
CA TYR A 460 8.25 24.41 -2.62
C TYR A 460 8.55 23.48 -1.41
N ASN A 461 8.24 23.93 -0.19
CA ASN A 461 8.18 23.11 1.03
C ASN A 461 6.81 22.39 1.18
N VAL A 462 6.00 22.39 0.11
CA VAL A 462 5.09 21.27 -0.19
C VAL A 462 5.78 20.43 -1.27
N THR A 463 5.81 19.11 -1.10
CA THR A 463 6.48 18.17 -2.01
C THR A 463 5.74 18.01 -3.34
N THR A 464 5.83 19.03 -4.19
CA THR A 464 5.14 19.08 -5.49
C THR A 464 6.11 18.72 -6.62
N THR A 465 6.12 17.44 -7.00
CA THR A 465 6.93 16.94 -8.12
C THR A 465 6.28 17.34 -9.45
N SER A 466 6.74 18.44 -10.07
CA SER A 466 6.36 18.83 -11.43
C SER A 466 7.59 18.98 -12.33
N ILE A 467 7.44 18.57 -13.60
CA ILE A 467 8.55 18.12 -14.45
C ILE A 467 8.80 19.13 -15.59
N LEU A 468 10.05 19.60 -15.76
CA LEU A 468 10.79 19.68 -17.05
C LEU A 468 12.08 20.54 -16.96
N HIS A 469 13.23 19.85 -16.88
CA HIS A 469 14.47 20.00 -17.67
C HIS A 469 14.75 21.26 -18.55
N PRO A 470 16.04 21.58 -18.84
CA PRO A 470 17.26 21.47 -18.00
C PRO A 470 18.33 22.58 -18.24
N SER A 471 19.47 22.50 -17.54
CA SER A 471 20.86 22.81 -18.01
C SER A 471 21.67 24.00 -17.43
N ARG A 472 22.89 23.63 -17.02
CA ARG A 472 24.22 24.29 -17.25
C ARG A 472 24.78 25.36 -16.30
N ILE A 473 26.08 25.15 -16.00
CA ILE A 473 27.17 26.13 -15.68
C ILE A 473 27.12 26.69 -14.23
N LEU A 474 28.22 26.77 -13.45
CA LEU A 474 29.67 26.63 -13.72
C LEU A 474 30.40 25.87 -12.57
N CYS A 475 31.58 25.31 -12.87
CA CYS A 475 32.53 24.71 -11.92
C CYS A 475 33.17 25.74 -10.96
N GLN A 476 33.47 25.34 -9.71
CA GLN A 476 34.75 25.72 -9.09
C GLN A 476 35.28 24.73 -8.03
N SER A 477 36.51 24.30 -8.27
CA SER A 477 37.48 23.62 -7.41
C SER A 477 37.36 23.70 -5.87
N GLN A 478 37.63 22.57 -5.21
CA GLN A 478 38.57 22.51 -4.08
C GLN A 478 39.43 21.24 -4.16
N SER A 479 40.61 21.26 -3.52
CA SER A 479 41.67 20.27 -3.72
C SER A 479 42.04 19.57 -2.41
N PHE A 480 42.10 18.24 -2.41
CA PHE A 480 42.60 17.46 -1.28
C PHE A 480 43.69 16.46 -1.69
N ILE A 481 44.91 16.80 -1.26
CA ILE A 481 46.03 15.95 -0.85
C ILE A 481 46.08 14.54 -1.48
N MET A 482 46.94 14.43 -2.50
CA MET A 482 47.38 13.15 -3.07
C MET A 482 48.22 12.36 -2.04
N THR A 483 47.72 11.21 -1.61
CA THR A 483 48.49 10.20 -0.87
C THR A 483 48.64 8.97 -1.77
N ALA A 484 49.85 8.42 -1.90
CA ALA A 484 50.10 7.32 -2.82
C ALA A 484 49.45 6.02 -2.33
N ILE A 485 48.58 5.44 -3.15
CA ILE A 485 47.99 4.11 -2.95
C ILE A 485 48.65 3.16 -3.96
N GLU A 486 49.06 2.00 -3.49
CA GLU A 486 49.65 0.95 -4.34
C GLU A 486 48.61 0.40 -5.31
N ILE A 487 49.00 0.16 -6.57
CA ILE A 487 48.10 -0.32 -7.61
C ILE A 487 47.67 -1.76 -7.28
N PRO A 488 46.37 -2.04 -7.04
CA PRO A 488 45.90 -3.40 -6.86
C PRO A 488 46.05 -4.20 -8.16
N PRO A 489 46.27 -5.53 -8.10
CA PRO A 489 46.31 -6.35 -9.31
C PRO A 489 44.98 -6.24 -10.05
N THR A 490 45.03 -6.23 -11.40
CA THR A 490 43.84 -6.13 -12.26
C THR A 490 42.79 -7.15 -11.86
N GLN A 491 41.66 -6.65 -11.36
CA GLN A 491 40.53 -7.45 -10.92
C GLN A 491 39.99 -8.26 -12.11
N ALA A 492 39.87 -9.58 -11.94
CA ALA A 492 39.40 -10.44 -13.01
C ALA A 492 37.95 -10.09 -13.34
N LYS A 493 37.63 -9.84 -14.62
CA LYS A 493 36.26 -9.59 -15.06
C LYS A 493 35.35 -10.72 -14.57
N HIS A 494 34.42 -10.37 -13.69
CA HIS A 494 33.45 -11.32 -13.17
C HIS A 494 32.57 -11.85 -14.32
N ALA A 495 32.17 -13.12 -14.23
CA ALA A 495 31.15 -13.64 -15.13
C ALA A 495 29.83 -12.87 -14.91
N LEU A 496 29.18 -12.49 -16.00
CA LEU A 496 27.86 -11.88 -15.99
C LEU A 496 26.83 -12.83 -15.34
N PRO A 497 25.70 -12.32 -14.83
CA PRO A 497 24.54 -13.13 -14.49
C PRO A 497 24.17 -14.04 -15.68
N HIS A 498 23.95 -15.32 -15.40
CA HIS A 498 23.51 -16.31 -16.40
C HIS A 498 22.80 -17.47 -15.73
N LEU A 499 21.92 -18.15 -16.48
CA LEU A 499 21.35 -19.42 -16.05
C LEU A 499 22.30 -20.57 -16.37
N ARG A 500 22.42 -21.54 -15.45
CA ARG A 500 23.21 -22.76 -15.63
C ARG A 500 22.47 -23.94 -15.03
N ARG A 501 22.41 -25.06 -15.76
CA ARG A 501 21.99 -26.34 -15.18
C ARG A 501 23.13 -26.88 -14.32
N SER A 502 22.87 -27.18 -13.05
CA SER A 502 23.83 -27.82 -12.14
C SER A 502 24.06 -29.29 -12.53
N GLU A 503 25.09 -29.90 -11.96
CA GLU A 503 25.35 -31.35 -12.10
C GLU A 503 24.15 -32.16 -11.56
N ASN A 504 23.50 -31.63 -10.52
CA ASN A 504 22.29 -32.16 -9.88
C ASN A 504 20.99 -31.74 -10.61
N GLY A 505 21.05 -31.52 -11.93
CA GLY A 505 19.89 -31.33 -12.81
C GLY A 505 19.10 -30.01 -12.71
N GLN A 506 19.15 -29.27 -11.59
CA GLN A 506 18.43 -28.00 -11.41
C GLN A 506 18.98 -26.88 -12.29
N ILE A 507 18.11 -26.00 -12.81
CA ILE A 507 18.54 -24.72 -13.42
C ILE A 507 18.67 -23.67 -12.31
N GLN A 508 19.83 -23.01 -12.24
CA GLN A 508 20.17 -22.03 -11.21
C GLN A 508 20.65 -20.72 -11.84
N LEU A 509 20.34 -19.59 -11.22
CA LEU A 509 20.96 -18.31 -11.54
C LEU A 509 22.37 -18.28 -10.95
N ILE A 510 23.36 -17.95 -11.78
CA ILE A 510 24.77 -17.84 -11.38
C ILE A 510 25.17 -16.36 -11.36
N VAL A 511 25.56 -15.85 -10.20
CA VAL A 511 26.00 -14.46 -9.98
C VAL A 511 27.44 -14.46 -9.50
N LYS A 512 28.32 -13.71 -10.19
CA LYS A 512 29.77 -13.63 -9.88
C LYS A 512 30.45 -15.01 -9.76
N GLY A 513 29.92 -16.01 -10.47
CA GLY A 513 30.43 -17.39 -10.51
C GLY A 513 29.85 -18.37 -9.48
N LYS A 514 28.93 -17.93 -8.60
CA LYS A 514 28.26 -18.77 -7.58
C LYS A 514 26.76 -18.91 -7.87
N PRO A 515 26.10 -20.03 -7.53
CA PRO A 515 24.65 -20.09 -7.45
C PRO A 515 24.09 -19.01 -6.53
N PHE A 516 22.97 -18.40 -6.93
CA PHE A 516 22.28 -17.35 -6.18
C PHE A 516 20.79 -17.70 -6.06
N LEU A 517 20.27 -17.66 -4.84
CA LEU A 517 18.84 -17.72 -4.57
C LEU A 517 18.31 -16.29 -4.53
N MET A 518 17.52 -15.88 -5.53
CA MET A 518 16.78 -14.64 -5.40
C MET A 518 15.72 -14.82 -4.32
N LEU A 519 15.58 -13.82 -3.46
CA LEU A 519 14.47 -13.64 -2.53
C LEU A 519 13.82 -12.32 -2.93
N PRO A 520 12.94 -12.34 -3.94
CA PRO A 520 12.53 -11.15 -4.67
C PRO A 520 11.20 -10.57 -4.17
N GLY A 521 10.99 -9.28 -4.41
CA GLY A 521 9.66 -8.68 -4.39
C GLY A 521 9.52 -7.62 -5.48
N GLU A 522 8.32 -7.45 -6.01
CA GLU A 522 8.04 -6.46 -7.05
C GLU A 522 7.44 -5.20 -6.44
N LEU A 523 8.02 -4.07 -6.81
CA LEU A 523 7.59 -2.74 -6.41
C LEU A 523 6.30 -2.33 -7.11
N HIS A 524 5.54 -1.40 -6.54
CA HIS A 524 4.46 -0.73 -7.29
C HIS A 524 4.99 -0.13 -8.60
N ASN A 525 4.14 -0.16 -9.62
CA ASN A 525 4.42 0.17 -11.04
C ASN A 525 5.26 1.44 -11.33
N SER A 526 5.36 2.38 -10.39
CA SER A 526 6.05 3.67 -10.54
C SER A 526 7.19 3.89 -9.54
N SER A 527 7.38 3.03 -8.54
CA SER A 527 8.28 3.31 -7.40
C SER A 527 9.76 3.37 -7.79
N LEU A 528 10.20 2.51 -8.72
CA LEU A 528 11.58 2.51 -9.23
C LEU A 528 11.91 3.78 -10.07
N SER A 529 10.93 4.62 -10.42
CA SER A 529 11.17 5.85 -11.18
C SER A 529 11.80 7.00 -10.38
N SER A 530 12.06 6.82 -9.08
CA SER A 530 12.64 7.84 -8.20
C SER A 530 13.63 7.22 -7.21
N ALA A 531 14.92 7.52 -7.38
CA ALA A 531 15.97 7.11 -6.45
C ALA A 531 15.76 7.71 -5.06
N ARG A 532 15.14 8.90 -4.96
CA ARG A 532 14.76 9.49 -3.66
C ARG A 532 13.65 8.70 -3.00
N PHE A 533 12.63 8.22 -3.71
CA PHE A 533 11.64 7.32 -3.13
C PHE A 533 12.31 6.02 -2.66
N MET A 534 13.09 5.39 -3.54
CA MET A 534 13.77 4.13 -3.25
C MET A 534 14.73 4.19 -2.04
N SER A 535 15.30 5.36 -1.72
CA SER A 535 16.15 5.54 -0.52
C SER A 535 15.44 5.28 0.82
N GLU A 536 14.11 5.32 0.87
CA GLU A 536 13.31 4.89 2.03
C GLU A 536 12.93 3.40 1.95
N VAL A 537 12.87 2.83 0.74
CA VAL A 537 12.48 1.44 0.48
C VAL A 537 13.62 0.45 0.76
N TRP A 538 14.85 0.71 0.30
CA TRP A 538 15.96 -0.26 0.41
C TRP A 538 16.19 -0.81 1.84
N PRO A 539 16.17 0.01 2.92
CA PRO A 539 16.42 -0.48 4.27
C PRO A 539 15.34 -1.46 4.77
N GLU A 540 14.07 -1.20 4.43
CA GLU A 540 12.93 -2.04 4.84
C GLU A 540 12.97 -3.40 4.14
N MET A 541 13.26 -3.41 2.83
CA MET A 541 13.36 -4.66 2.07
C MET A 541 14.48 -5.54 2.63
N LYS A 542 15.65 -4.94 2.92
CA LYS A 542 16.79 -5.66 3.48
C LYS A 542 16.55 -6.17 4.91
N ALA A 543 15.86 -5.40 5.75
CA ALA A 543 15.45 -5.84 7.08
C ALA A 543 14.53 -7.08 7.01
N ASN A 544 13.69 -7.16 5.97
CA ASN A 544 12.80 -8.28 5.68
C ASN A 544 13.44 -9.40 4.84
N SER A 545 14.78 -9.50 4.77
CA SER A 545 15.50 -10.56 4.05
C SER A 545 15.22 -10.65 2.53
N ILE A 546 14.61 -9.63 1.94
CA ILE A 546 14.48 -9.48 0.48
C ILE A 546 15.85 -9.05 -0.04
N ASN A 547 16.36 -9.73 -1.07
CA ASN A 547 17.70 -9.49 -1.63
C ASN A 547 17.69 -8.94 -3.07
N THR A 548 16.53 -8.99 -3.73
CA THR A 548 16.33 -8.58 -5.13
C THR A 548 15.02 -7.81 -5.23
N LEU A 549 14.98 -6.68 -5.95
CA LEU A 549 13.73 -5.99 -6.26
C LEU A 549 13.43 -5.97 -7.76
N LEU A 550 12.16 -6.20 -8.09
CA LEU A 550 11.60 -6.04 -9.43
C LEU A 550 11.02 -4.63 -9.54
N GLY A 551 11.26 -3.94 -10.64
CA GLY A 551 10.71 -2.59 -10.84
C GLY A 551 10.89 -2.03 -12.25
N SER A 552 10.03 -1.09 -12.60
CA SER A 552 9.87 -0.62 -13.97
C SER A 552 10.97 0.33 -14.46
N VAL A 553 11.39 0.12 -15.71
CA VAL A 553 12.10 1.10 -16.53
C VAL A 553 11.24 1.37 -17.74
N THR A 554 10.69 2.59 -17.84
CA THR A 554 9.63 2.91 -18.79
C THR A 554 10.20 3.61 -20.03
N TRP A 555 9.71 3.24 -21.22
CA TRP A 555 10.22 3.84 -22.46
C TRP A 555 10.02 5.36 -22.50
N GLU A 556 8.92 5.87 -21.93
CA GLU A 556 8.68 7.32 -21.89
C GLU A 556 9.57 8.13 -20.94
N THR A 557 10.19 7.49 -19.93
CA THR A 557 11.20 8.17 -19.10
C THR A 557 12.58 8.11 -19.72
N ILE A 558 12.98 6.97 -20.31
CA ILE A 558 14.32 6.85 -20.91
C ILE A 558 14.44 7.46 -22.31
N GLU A 559 13.38 7.60 -23.11
CA GLU A 559 13.41 8.23 -24.44
C GLU A 559 12.28 9.26 -24.64
N PRO A 560 12.24 10.34 -23.81
CA PRO A 560 11.15 11.32 -23.83
C PRO A 560 11.05 12.09 -25.16
N ARG A 561 12.13 12.09 -25.96
CA ARG A 561 12.19 12.55 -27.35
C ARG A 561 12.98 11.53 -28.16
N GLU A 562 12.50 11.19 -29.36
CA GLU A 562 13.12 10.19 -30.22
C GLU A 562 14.62 10.47 -30.46
N GLY A 563 15.45 9.47 -30.20
CA GLY A 563 16.92 9.51 -30.29
C GLY A 563 17.61 10.28 -29.16
N GLN A 564 16.90 10.72 -28.12
CA GLN A 564 17.45 11.48 -26.99
C GLN A 564 17.19 10.71 -25.69
N PHE A 565 18.16 9.89 -25.30
CA PHE A 565 18.07 9.05 -24.11
C PHE A 565 18.48 9.79 -22.83
N ASP A 566 17.78 9.51 -21.73
CA ASP A 566 18.12 9.99 -20.38
C ASP A 566 18.04 8.83 -19.37
N PHE A 567 19.21 8.41 -18.87
CA PHE A 567 19.34 7.36 -17.86
C PHE A 567 19.71 7.91 -16.47
N GLY A 568 19.74 9.24 -16.30
CA GLY A 568 20.34 9.88 -15.12
C GLY A 568 19.64 9.65 -13.79
N GLU A 569 18.39 9.16 -13.80
CA GLU A 569 17.67 8.68 -12.61
C GLU A 569 17.88 7.18 -12.38
N LEU A 570 17.94 6.37 -13.45
CA LEU A 570 18.27 4.94 -13.37
C LEU A 570 19.67 4.74 -12.79
N ASP A 571 20.65 5.56 -13.17
CA ASP A 571 22.01 5.52 -12.59
C ASP A 571 22.00 5.73 -11.07
N ARG A 572 21.11 6.59 -10.55
CA ARG A 572 20.95 6.83 -9.11
C ARG A 572 20.27 5.64 -8.42
N VAL A 573 19.32 4.99 -9.09
CA VAL A 573 18.68 3.75 -8.60
C VAL A 573 19.69 2.60 -8.54
N LEU A 574 20.49 2.40 -9.59
CA LEU A 574 21.57 1.40 -9.62
C LEU A 574 22.59 1.66 -8.50
N GLN A 575 22.98 2.92 -8.29
CA GLN A 575 23.88 3.30 -7.20
C GLN A 575 23.26 3.06 -5.82
N GLY A 576 22.00 3.45 -5.60
CA GLY A 576 21.30 3.21 -4.34
C GLY A 576 21.15 1.71 -4.02
N ALA A 577 20.86 0.88 -5.01
CA ALA A 577 20.84 -0.58 -4.84
C ALA A 577 22.23 -1.13 -4.45
N ARG A 578 23.32 -0.63 -5.04
CA ARG A 578 24.70 -1.02 -4.68
C ARG A 578 25.06 -0.62 -3.24
N GLU A 579 24.68 0.59 -2.83
CA GLU A 579 24.94 1.11 -1.48
C GLU A 579 24.25 0.30 -0.39
N HIS A 580 23.09 -0.30 -0.70
CA HIS A 580 22.35 -1.17 0.21
C HIS A 580 22.66 -2.66 0.01
N ASP A 581 23.55 -3.03 -0.93
CA ASP A 581 23.84 -4.42 -1.31
C ASP A 581 22.54 -5.19 -1.67
N MET A 582 21.78 -4.59 -2.59
CA MET A 582 20.54 -5.09 -3.18
C MET A 582 20.74 -5.40 -4.66
N HIS A 583 20.11 -6.46 -5.15
CA HIS A 583 20.04 -6.79 -6.57
C HIS A 583 18.75 -6.27 -7.22
N LEU A 584 18.75 -6.18 -8.55
CA LEU A 584 17.62 -5.70 -9.33
C LEU A 584 17.26 -6.65 -10.48
N VAL A 585 15.96 -6.71 -10.79
CA VAL A 585 15.43 -7.20 -12.06
C VAL A 585 14.62 -6.06 -12.66
N LEU A 586 15.03 -5.57 -13.82
CA LEU A 586 14.40 -4.39 -14.43
C LEU A 586 13.26 -4.83 -15.36
N LEU A 587 12.12 -4.15 -15.28
CA LEU A 587 10.94 -4.47 -16.09
C LEU A 587 10.83 -3.46 -17.24
N TRP A 588 11.07 -3.89 -18.48
CA TRP A 588 10.95 -3.02 -19.66
C TRP A 588 9.49 -2.73 -19.96
N PHE A 589 8.99 -1.57 -19.53
CA PHE A 589 7.65 -1.11 -19.88
C PHE A 589 7.73 -0.33 -21.21
N GLY A 590 7.86 -1.11 -22.30
CA GLY A 590 8.02 -0.66 -23.68
C GLY A 590 6.70 -0.39 -24.40
N THR A 591 6.47 -1.12 -25.49
CA THR A 591 5.25 -1.06 -26.29
C THR A 591 4.04 -1.67 -25.58
N TYR A 592 4.23 -2.61 -24.66
CA TYR A 592 3.15 -3.34 -23.99
C TYR A 592 3.31 -3.37 -22.46
N LYS A 593 2.29 -2.87 -21.77
CA LYS A 593 2.06 -3.00 -20.32
C LYS A 593 0.59 -3.34 -20.12
N ASN A 594 0.25 -4.56 -19.67
CA ASN A 594 -1.13 -5.03 -19.45
C ASN A 594 -2.00 -4.94 -20.73
N GLY A 595 -1.45 -5.40 -21.85
CA GLY A 595 -2.10 -5.38 -23.17
C GLY A 595 -2.30 -3.99 -23.80
N ILE A 596 -1.74 -2.91 -23.22
CA ILE A 596 -1.87 -1.53 -23.71
C ILE A 596 -0.52 -0.80 -23.73
N SER A 597 -0.41 0.25 -24.56
CA SER A 597 0.84 0.98 -24.80
C SER A 597 1.02 2.19 -23.88
N THR A 598 0.68 2.03 -22.60
CA THR A 598 0.60 3.11 -21.60
C THR A 598 1.95 3.77 -21.31
N TYR A 599 3.06 3.05 -21.41
CA TYR A 599 4.40 3.56 -21.06
C TYR A 599 5.30 3.92 -22.25
N ALA A 600 4.80 3.76 -23.48
CA ALA A 600 5.49 4.22 -24.68
C ALA A 600 5.58 5.77 -24.71
N PRO A 601 6.63 6.38 -25.27
CA PRO A 601 6.84 7.81 -25.20
C PRO A 601 5.78 8.63 -25.92
N GLY A 602 5.67 9.91 -25.52
CA GLY A 602 4.68 10.85 -26.05
C GLY A 602 4.68 11.01 -27.58
N TRP A 603 5.80 10.72 -28.26
CA TRP A 603 5.89 10.69 -29.71
C TRP A 603 5.32 9.39 -30.33
N VAL A 604 5.54 8.22 -29.72
CA VAL A 604 4.86 6.96 -30.10
C VAL A 604 3.35 7.04 -29.85
N LYS A 605 2.94 7.67 -28.73
CA LYS A 605 1.54 7.97 -28.39
C LYS A 605 0.86 8.87 -29.44
N LYS A 606 1.46 10.04 -29.76
CA LYS A 606 0.82 11.05 -30.62
C LYS A 606 0.88 10.72 -32.12
N TYR A 607 1.94 10.07 -32.62
CA TYR A 607 2.10 9.78 -34.05
C TYR A 607 1.44 8.47 -34.49
N HIS A 608 0.16 8.28 -34.17
CA HIS A 608 -0.63 7.07 -34.42
C HIS A 608 -0.73 6.61 -35.90
N LYS A 609 -0.31 7.43 -36.87
CA LYS A 609 -0.19 7.02 -38.29
C LYS A 609 1.11 6.26 -38.58
N ARG A 610 2.18 6.58 -37.85
CA ARG A 610 3.49 5.89 -37.86
C ARG A 610 3.44 4.66 -36.96
N PHE A 611 2.77 4.79 -35.81
CA PHE A 611 2.55 3.75 -34.81
C PHE A 611 1.05 3.39 -34.73
N PRO A 612 0.49 2.67 -35.72
CA PRO A 612 -0.92 2.32 -35.74
C PRO A 612 -1.35 1.47 -34.54
N ARG A 613 -2.56 1.73 -34.08
CA ARG A 613 -3.23 1.02 -33.00
C ARG A 613 -4.03 -0.19 -33.51
N VAL A 614 -4.24 -1.16 -32.63
CA VAL A 614 -5.17 -2.28 -32.83
C VAL A 614 -6.61 -1.77 -32.94
N GLN A 615 -7.39 -2.44 -33.79
CA GLN A 615 -8.84 -2.28 -33.85
C GLN A 615 -9.53 -3.54 -33.35
N VAL A 616 -10.61 -3.38 -32.57
CA VAL A 616 -11.43 -4.45 -32.01
C VAL A 616 -12.86 -4.36 -32.56
N LEU A 617 -13.58 -5.47 -32.66
CA LEU A 617 -15.01 -5.46 -32.97
C LEU A 617 -15.85 -5.37 -31.69
N GLU A 618 -16.78 -4.42 -31.67
CA GLU A 618 -17.79 -4.28 -30.63
C GLU A 618 -19.10 -4.98 -31.02
N ALA A 619 -20.05 -5.05 -30.09
CA ALA A 619 -21.40 -5.54 -30.36
C ALA A 619 -22.03 -4.81 -31.57
N GLY A 620 -22.60 -5.56 -32.51
CA GLY A 620 -23.09 -5.04 -33.78
C GLY A 620 -22.03 -4.88 -34.88
N GLY A 621 -20.77 -5.25 -34.63
CA GLY A 621 -19.70 -5.27 -35.64
C GLY A 621 -19.03 -3.92 -35.89
N VAL A 622 -19.20 -2.96 -34.99
CA VAL A 622 -18.53 -1.64 -35.05
C VAL A 622 -17.05 -1.81 -34.70
N LYS A 623 -16.14 -1.16 -35.45
CA LYS A 623 -14.70 -1.20 -35.14
C LYS A 623 -14.31 -0.05 -34.22
N ARG A 624 -13.95 -0.35 -32.96
CA ARG A 624 -13.29 0.59 -32.05
C ARG A 624 -11.77 0.46 -32.19
N THR A 625 -11.05 1.57 -32.02
CA THR A 625 -9.59 1.56 -31.90
C THR A 625 -9.23 1.61 -30.40
N ILE A 626 -8.25 0.81 -29.97
CA ILE A 626 -7.79 0.76 -28.58
C ILE A 626 -6.36 1.29 -28.45
N GLU A 627 -5.92 1.68 -27.26
CA GLU A 627 -4.56 2.20 -27.05
C GLU A 627 -3.53 1.08 -26.85
N MET A 628 -3.47 0.18 -27.83
CA MET A 628 -2.46 -0.87 -27.99
C MET A 628 -1.87 -0.71 -29.39
N VAL A 629 -0.55 -0.53 -29.52
CA VAL A 629 0.11 -0.52 -30.84
C VAL A 629 0.04 -1.92 -31.46
N THR A 630 -0.33 -2.01 -32.73
CA THR A 630 -0.47 -3.32 -33.40
C THR A 630 0.90 -4.00 -33.56
N PRO A 631 1.05 -5.30 -33.17
CA PRO A 631 2.33 -6.01 -33.29
C PRO A 631 2.77 -6.18 -34.75
N LEU A 632 1.83 -6.05 -35.70
CA LEU A 632 2.12 -5.97 -37.13
C LEU A 632 2.73 -4.60 -37.54
N SER A 633 3.30 -3.83 -36.62
CA SER A 633 3.93 -2.53 -36.89
C SER A 633 5.45 -2.60 -36.82
N GLU A 634 6.05 -2.92 -37.96
CA GLU A 634 7.51 -2.95 -38.16
C GLU A 634 8.22 -1.71 -37.60
N GLU A 635 7.67 -0.53 -37.87
CA GLU A 635 8.19 0.76 -37.39
C GLU A 635 8.15 0.89 -35.84
N ALA A 636 7.17 0.27 -35.19
CA ALA A 636 7.09 0.23 -33.73
C ALA A 636 8.09 -0.77 -33.16
N CYS A 637 8.16 -1.98 -33.72
CA CYS A 637 9.12 -3.01 -33.33
C CYS A 637 10.56 -2.49 -33.47
N GLN A 638 10.88 -1.77 -34.55
CA GLN A 638 12.18 -1.13 -34.75
C GLN A 638 12.43 0.03 -33.78
N ALA A 639 11.42 0.80 -33.39
CA ALA A 639 11.59 1.89 -32.43
C ALA A 639 11.85 1.33 -31.02
N ASP A 640 11.05 0.36 -30.58
CA ASP A 640 11.20 -0.31 -29.29
C ASP A 640 12.54 -1.04 -29.20
N SER A 641 12.88 -1.85 -30.21
CA SER A 641 14.18 -2.54 -30.31
C SER A 641 15.38 -1.60 -30.23
N ARG A 642 15.27 -0.34 -30.67
CA ARG A 642 16.34 0.67 -30.50
C ARG A 642 16.43 1.17 -29.06
N ALA A 643 15.30 1.41 -28.42
CA ALA A 643 15.24 1.90 -27.04
C ALA A 643 15.69 0.84 -26.04
N PHE A 644 15.20 -0.40 -26.18
CA PHE A 644 15.64 -1.52 -25.36
C PHE A 644 17.13 -1.86 -25.59
N ALA A 645 17.63 -1.79 -26.83
CA ALA A 645 19.06 -1.93 -27.10
C ALA A 645 19.89 -0.78 -26.49
N ALA A 646 19.37 0.45 -26.44
CA ALA A 646 20.04 1.56 -25.76
C ALA A 646 20.10 1.34 -24.24
N LEU A 647 19.00 0.90 -23.62
CA LEU A 647 18.95 0.51 -22.20
C LEU A 647 19.95 -0.61 -21.89
N MET A 648 19.90 -1.72 -22.64
CA MET A 648 20.79 -2.86 -22.40
C MET A 648 22.27 -2.49 -22.64
N ARG A 649 22.59 -1.64 -23.64
CA ARG A 649 23.95 -1.11 -23.81
C ARG A 649 24.39 -0.26 -22.62
N HIS A 650 23.54 0.65 -22.14
CA HIS A 650 23.83 1.47 -20.97
C HIS A 650 24.13 0.60 -19.74
N LEU A 651 23.33 -0.44 -19.49
CA LEU A 651 23.59 -1.43 -18.44
C LEU A 651 24.92 -2.19 -18.64
N SER A 652 25.26 -2.54 -19.88
CA SER A 652 26.57 -3.11 -20.23
C SER A 652 27.73 -2.17 -19.85
N GLU A 653 27.55 -0.86 -20.06
CA GLU A 653 28.54 0.18 -19.78
C GLU A 653 28.66 0.53 -18.28
N VAL A 654 27.55 0.55 -17.53
CA VAL A 654 27.54 0.99 -16.11
C VAL A 654 27.42 -0.13 -15.06
N ASP A 655 27.10 -1.37 -15.44
CA ASP A 655 26.83 -2.47 -14.48
C ASP A 655 27.63 -3.77 -14.71
N SER A 656 28.28 -3.97 -15.85
CA SER A 656 28.93 -5.25 -16.20
C SER A 656 30.12 -5.67 -15.31
N GLU A 657 30.60 -4.80 -14.42
CA GLU A 657 31.59 -5.13 -13.39
C GLU A 657 30.96 -5.29 -11.98
N HIS A 658 29.74 -4.79 -11.78
CA HIS A 658 29.01 -4.82 -10.51
C HIS A 658 28.01 -5.98 -10.41
N ASN A 659 27.38 -6.36 -11.53
CA ASN A 659 26.24 -7.30 -11.59
C ASN A 659 25.11 -6.92 -10.62
N THR A 660 24.71 -5.65 -10.54
CA THR A 660 23.55 -5.23 -9.75
C THR A 660 22.27 -5.72 -10.40
N VAL A 661 22.14 -5.57 -11.72
CA VAL A 661 21.01 -6.09 -12.50
C VAL A 661 21.25 -7.56 -12.84
N LEU A 662 20.37 -8.43 -12.35
CA LEU A 662 20.46 -9.87 -12.52
C LEU A 662 19.78 -10.37 -13.79
N MET A 663 18.62 -9.80 -14.12
CA MET A 663 17.79 -10.16 -15.27
C MET A 663 17.00 -8.93 -15.75
N VAL A 664 16.42 -8.99 -16.94
CA VAL A 664 15.50 -7.94 -17.44
C VAL A 664 14.26 -8.57 -18.08
N GLN A 665 13.08 -8.12 -17.68
CA GLN A 665 11.83 -8.49 -18.35
C GLN A 665 11.66 -7.66 -19.61
N VAL A 666 11.18 -8.26 -20.71
CA VAL A 666 10.93 -7.61 -22.00
C VAL A 666 9.42 -7.48 -22.18
N GLU A 667 8.90 -6.25 -22.13
CA GLU A 667 7.47 -5.92 -22.00
C GLU A 667 6.85 -6.34 -20.64
N ASN A 668 5.55 -6.08 -20.43
CA ASN A 668 4.77 -6.60 -19.29
C ASN A 668 3.35 -7.01 -19.71
N GLU A 669 2.91 -8.20 -19.31
CA GLU A 669 1.56 -8.75 -19.55
C GLU A 669 1.06 -8.48 -20.98
N THR A 670 1.79 -9.02 -21.97
CA THR A 670 1.48 -8.81 -23.39
C THR A 670 0.21 -9.56 -23.82
N GLY A 671 -0.48 -9.04 -24.83
CA GLY A 671 -1.72 -9.61 -25.36
C GLY A 671 -2.74 -8.54 -25.75
N LEU A 672 -3.92 -8.94 -26.22
CA LEU A 672 -5.00 -8.04 -26.65
C LEU A 672 -6.25 -8.19 -25.77
N LEU A 673 -6.76 -7.07 -25.25
CA LEU A 673 -8.06 -7.00 -24.57
C LEU A 673 -9.15 -6.41 -25.48
N GLY A 674 -10.38 -6.93 -25.35
CA GLY A 674 -11.58 -6.47 -26.04
C GLY A 674 -11.93 -7.17 -27.36
N ASP A 675 -11.04 -7.99 -27.93
CA ASP A 675 -11.30 -8.93 -29.03
C ASP A 675 -10.22 -10.02 -29.04
N SER A 676 -10.48 -11.13 -29.71
CA SER A 676 -9.55 -12.25 -29.89
C SER A 676 -8.40 -11.95 -30.87
N ARG A 677 -8.54 -11.00 -31.82
CA ARG A 677 -7.40 -10.46 -32.59
C ARG A 677 -7.60 -9.02 -33.06
N ASP A 678 -6.50 -8.40 -33.52
CA ASP A 678 -6.56 -7.14 -34.27
C ASP A 678 -7.42 -7.30 -35.54
N ARG A 679 -8.35 -6.36 -35.70
CA ARG A 679 -9.30 -6.23 -36.81
C ARG A 679 -8.93 -5.09 -37.75
N SER A 680 -7.76 -4.48 -37.60
CA SER A 680 -7.25 -3.48 -38.52
C SER A 680 -7.12 -4.04 -39.94
N ARG A 681 -7.21 -3.20 -40.97
CA ARG A 681 -7.01 -3.64 -42.37
C ARG A 681 -5.66 -4.38 -42.58
N ARG A 682 -4.65 -4.08 -41.76
CA ARG A 682 -3.35 -4.77 -41.79
C ARG A 682 -3.47 -6.19 -41.26
N ALA A 683 -4.08 -6.37 -40.09
CA ALA A 683 -4.30 -7.69 -39.50
C ALA A 683 -5.26 -8.56 -40.33
N GLU A 684 -6.33 -7.98 -40.91
CA GLU A 684 -7.20 -8.73 -41.84
C GLU A 684 -6.44 -9.27 -43.07
N LYS A 685 -5.46 -8.51 -43.59
CA LYS A 685 -4.62 -8.99 -44.71
C LYS A 685 -3.70 -10.12 -44.25
N ALA A 686 -2.99 -9.95 -43.13
CA ALA A 686 -2.04 -10.95 -42.62
C ALA A 686 -2.74 -12.25 -42.17
N PHE A 687 -3.94 -12.17 -41.61
CA PHE A 687 -4.74 -13.35 -41.23
C PHE A 687 -5.25 -14.13 -42.45
N ALA A 688 -5.39 -13.47 -43.61
CA ALA A 688 -5.73 -14.11 -44.88
C ALA A 688 -4.52 -14.69 -45.63
N GLU A 689 -3.30 -14.45 -45.15
CA GLU A 689 -2.08 -15.07 -45.66
C GLU A 689 -1.83 -16.43 -44.96
N PRO A 690 -1.20 -17.42 -45.62
CA PRO A 690 -0.92 -18.72 -45.00
C PRO A 690 -0.04 -18.61 -43.75
N ILE A 691 -0.19 -19.56 -42.83
CA ILE A 691 0.70 -19.69 -41.67
C ILE A 691 2.14 -19.88 -42.17
N PRO A 692 3.14 -19.18 -41.60
CA PRO A 692 4.54 -19.39 -41.92
C PRO A 692 4.96 -20.86 -41.75
N SER A 693 5.47 -21.48 -42.82
CA SER A 693 5.80 -22.92 -42.82
C SER A 693 6.81 -23.31 -41.74
N GLN A 694 7.69 -22.37 -41.37
CA GLN A 694 8.69 -22.52 -40.32
C GLN A 694 8.08 -22.80 -38.93
N LEU A 695 6.90 -22.23 -38.63
CA LEU A 695 6.17 -22.50 -37.39
C LEU A 695 5.59 -23.92 -37.41
N LEU A 696 4.97 -24.35 -38.51
CA LEU A 696 4.47 -25.72 -38.67
C LEU A 696 5.60 -26.75 -38.59
N GLU A 697 6.73 -26.44 -39.21
CA GLU A 697 7.95 -27.24 -39.12
C GLU A 697 8.52 -27.32 -37.70
N HIS A 698 8.44 -26.25 -36.90
CA HIS A 698 8.86 -26.26 -35.51
C HIS A 698 7.94 -27.15 -34.65
N LEU A 699 6.63 -26.89 -34.72
CA LEU A 699 5.59 -27.65 -34.00
C LEU A 699 5.58 -29.15 -34.39
N ALA A 700 6.06 -29.50 -35.59
CA ALA A 700 6.21 -30.88 -36.03
C ALA A 700 7.51 -31.58 -35.56
N LYS A 701 8.49 -30.82 -35.04
CA LYS A 701 9.82 -31.30 -34.61
C LYS A 701 9.96 -31.34 -33.08
N VAL A 702 9.32 -30.43 -32.35
CA VAL A 702 9.34 -30.41 -30.88
C VAL A 702 8.28 -31.35 -30.30
N GLU A 703 8.51 -31.83 -29.08
CA GLU A 703 7.39 -32.23 -28.24
C GLU A 703 6.72 -30.97 -27.69
N THR A 704 5.48 -30.71 -28.11
CA THR A 704 4.67 -29.56 -27.68
C THR A 704 4.11 -29.74 -26.26
N HIS A 705 3.71 -28.62 -25.65
CA HIS A 705 3.16 -28.55 -24.30
C HIS A 705 1.86 -29.35 -24.17
N SER A 706 1.57 -29.94 -23.01
CA SER A 706 0.32 -30.66 -22.70
C SER A 706 -0.93 -29.86 -23.07
N GLU A 707 -1.07 -28.66 -22.52
CA GLU A 707 -2.16 -27.72 -22.84
C GLU A 707 -2.19 -27.29 -24.33
N PHE A 708 -1.04 -27.15 -25.00
CA PHE A 708 -1.01 -26.92 -26.46
C PHE A 708 -1.58 -28.11 -27.24
N LYS A 709 -1.14 -29.35 -26.92
CA LYS A 709 -1.66 -30.59 -27.52
C LYS A 709 -3.18 -30.74 -27.30
N LYS A 710 -3.66 -30.37 -26.11
CA LYS A 710 -5.07 -30.39 -25.71
C LYS A 710 -5.92 -29.38 -26.48
N ARG A 711 -5.42 -28.16 -26.72
CA ARG A 711 -6.12 -27.12 -27.50
C ARG A 711 -6.02 -27.35 -29.02
N PHE A 712 -4.88 -27.85 -29.51
CA PHE A 712 -4.54 -27.96 -30.92
C PHE A 712 -4.09 -29.39 -31.36
N PRO A 713 -4.92 -30.44 -31.14
CA PRO A 713 -4.50 -31.83 -31.30
C PRO A 713 -4.17 -32.27 -32.74
N ASN A 714 -4.54 -31.49 -33.76
CA ASN A 714 -4.50 -31.87 -35.18
C ASN A 714 -3.60 -30.97 -36.05
N ALA A 715 -2.62 -30.28 -35.46
CA ALA A 715 -1.72 -29.38 -36.21
C ALA A 715 -0.96 -30.13 -37.35
N PRO A 716 -1.05 -29.68 -38.62
CA PRO A 716 -0.46 -30.39 -39.75
C PRO A 716 1.05 -30.13 -39.85
N LYS A 717 1.82 -31.20 -40.11
CA LYS A 717 3.29 -31.17 -40.06
C LYS A 717 3.98 -30.39 -41.19
N SER A 718 3.27 -30.08 -42.27
CA SER A 718 3.80 -29.37 -43.43
C SER A 718 2.67 -28.94 -44.39
N GLY A 719 2.98 -28.03 -45.32
CA GLY A 719 2.05 -27.54 -46.36
C GLY A 719 1.69 -26.06 -46.18
N SER A 720 0.84 -25.56 -47.08
CA SER A 720 0.29 -24.20 -47.02
C SER A 720 -1.12 -24.25 -46.45
N HIS A 721 -1.30 -23.75 -45.22
CA HIS A 721 -2.54 -23.82 -44.44
C HIS A 721 -2.92 -22.43 -43.92
N SER A 722 -4.22 -22.17 -43.69
CA SER A 722 -4.69 -20.95 -43.03
C SER A 722 -4.76 -21.12 -41.51
N TRP A 723 -4.79 -20.00 -40.78
CA TRP A 723 -4.95 -19.96 -39.32
C TRP A 723 -6.13 -20.81 -38.83
N ASP A 724 -7.33 -20.62 -39.41
CA ASP A 724 -8.53 -21.40 -39.07
C ASP A 724 -8.37 -22.92 -39.32
N SER A 725 -7.60 -23.33 -40.34
CA SER A 725 -7.44 -24.74 -40.71
C SER A 725 -6.45 -25.52 -39.83
N VAL A 726 -5.63 -24.82 -39.03
CA VAL A 726 -4.65 -25.43 -38.11
C VAL A 726 -5.08 -25.30 -36.66
N PHE A 727 -5.52 -24.10 -36.27
CA PHE A 727 -5.79 -23.74 -34.87
C PHE A 727 -7.29 -23.78 -34.53
N GLY A 728 -8.15 -24.10 -35.51
CA GLY A 728 -9.61 -24.13 -35.35
C GLY A 728 -10.24 -22.75 -35.56
N ALA A 729 -11.35 -22.71 -36.30
CA ALA A 729 -11.96 -21.45 -36.73
C ALA A 729 -12.42 -20.56 -35.57
N GLY A 730 -12.28 -19.24 -35.74
CA GLY A 730 -12.79 -18.26 -34.77
C GLY A 730 -11.76 -17.87 -33.69
N PRO A 731 -12.16 -17.71 -32.40
CA PRO A 731 -11.27 -17.20 -31.35
C PRO A 731 -9.94 -17.95 -31.21
N SER A 732 -9.96 -19.27 -31.41
CA SER A 732 -8.78 -20.16 -31.30
C SER A 732 -7.68 -19.81 -32.33
N ALA A 733 -8.04 -19.68 -33.61
CA ALA A 733 -7.12 -19.20 -34.65
C ALA A 733 -6.78 -17.70 -34.54
N ASN A 734 -7.73 -16.87 -34.10
CA ASN A 734 -7.47 -15.44 -33.84
C ASN A 734 -6.39 -15.27 -32.77
N GLU A 735 -6.46 -16.03 -31.67
CA GLU A 735 -5.49 -16.02 -30.58
C GLU A 735 -4.12 -16.53 -31.04
N ALA A 736 -4.06 -17.68 -31.73
CA ALA A 736 -2.79 -18.22 -32.24
C ALA A 736 -2.07 -17.24 -33.20
N PHE A 737 -2.84 -16.49 -34.01
CA PHE A 737 -2.34 -15.41 -34.85
C PHE A 737 -1.78 -14.23 -34.02
N MET A 738 -2.47 -13.82 -32.95
CA MET A 738 -1.97 -12.79 -32.04
C MET A 738 -0.70 -13.26 -31.31
N ALA A 739 -0.70 -14.47 -30.75
CA ALA A 739 0.46 -15.07 -30.11
C ALA A 739 1.67 -15.08 -31.05
N TYR A 740 1.48 -15.45 -32.31
CA TYR A 740 2.56 -15.42 -33.31
C TYR A 740 3.11 -14.01 -33.55
N HIS A 741 2.24 -13.02 -33.78
CA HIS A 741 2.72 -11.66 -34.07
C HIS A 741 3.28 -10.93 -32.85
N ILE A 742 2.71 -11.12 -31.66
CA ILE A 742 3.21 -10.52 -30.41
C ILE A 742 4.56 -11.15 -30.03
N SER A 743 4.67 -12.48 -30.00
CA SER A 743 5.94 -13.16 -29.70
C SER A 743 7.04 -12.84 -30.73
N SER A 744 6.69 -12.63 -32.01
CA SER A 744 7.62 -12.17 -33.04
C SER A 744 8.09 -10.72 -32.81
N PHE A 745 7.24 -9.86 -32.26
CA PHE A 745 7.62 -8.51 -31.83
C PHE A 745 8.57 -8.56 -30.64
N VAL A 746 8.17 -9.22 -29.55
CA VAL A 746 8.93 -9.33 -28.29
C VAL A 746 10.26 -10.04 -28.51
N GLY A 747 10.29 -11.13 -29.28
CA GLY A 747 11.51 -11.86 -29.60
C GLY A 747 12.55 -11.02 -30.34
N ARG A 748 12.12 -10.03 -31.13
CA ARG A 748 13.01 -9.08 -31.83
C ARG A 748 13.53 -7.97 -30.91
N VAL A 749 12.69 -7.44 -30.02
CA VAL A 749 13.11 -6.50 -28.97
C VAL A 749 14.15 -7.19 -28.07
N ALA A 750 13.84 -8.38 -27.57
CA ALA A 750 14.75 -9.22 -26.79
C ALA A 750 16.08 -9.46 -27.52
N ALA A 751 16.05 -9.89 -28.80
CA ALA A 751 17.26 -10.11 -29.60
C ALA A 751 18.12 -8.85 -29.78
N ALA A 752 17.50 -7.67 -29.86
CA ALA A 752 18.22 -6.40 -29.95
C ALA A 752 18.95 -6.06 -28.64
N GLY A 753 18.30 -6.26 -27.48
CA GLY A 753 18.92 -6.04 -26.17
C GLY A 753 19.96 -7.09 -25.78
N LYS A 754 19.67 -8.38 -25.99
CA LYS A 754 20.55 -9.54 -25.69
C LYS A 754 21.90 -9.44 -26.40
N LYS A 755 21.94 -8.77 -27.57
CA LYS A 755 23.15 -8.49 -28.35
C LYS A 755 24.08 -7.46 -27.69
N GLU A 756 23.52 -6.49 -26.95
CA GLU A 756 24.28 -5.40 -26.31
C GLU A 756 24.70 -5.78 -24.89
N TYR A 757 23.88 -6.54 -24.16
CA TYR A 757 24.21 -7.09 -22.84
C TYR A 757 23.53 -8.46 -22.62
N PRO A 758 24.26 -9.59 -22.66
CA PRO A 758 23.69 -10.93 -22.74
C PRO A 758 23.31 -11.57 -21.39
N ILE A 759 22.77 -10.77 -20.46
CA ILE A 759 22.17 -11.27 -19.21
C ILE A 759 20.81 -11.98 -19.47
N PRO A 760 20.22 -12.72 -18.51
CA PRO A 760 18.92 -13.37 -18.69
C PRO A 760 17.79 -12.38 -19.01
N LEU A 761 16.97 -12.74 -20.00
CA LEU A 761 15.78 -12.03 -20.42
C LEU A 761 14.56 -12.96 -20.34
N TYR A 762 13.40 -12.42 -19.96
CA TYR A 762 12.14 -13.16 -19.92
C TYR A 762 10.94 -12.26 -20.26
N THR A 763 9.74 -12.81 -20.35
CA THR A 763 8.46 -12.06 -20.31
C THR A 763 7.52 -12.73 -19.33
N ASN A 764 6.65 -11.95 -18.69
CA ASN A 764 5.55 -12.44 -17.86
C ASN A 764 4.24 -12.61 -18.67
N THR A 765 3.20 -13.12 -18.00
CA THR A 765 1.95 -13.62 -18.59
C THR A 765 0.75 -13.43 -17.65
N TRP A 766 -0.15 -12.52 -18.02
CA TRP A 766 -1.51 -12.48 -17.51
C TRP A 766 -2.24 -13.79 -17.87
N LEU A 767 -2.41 -14.67 -16.89
CA LEU A 767 -2.99 -16.00 -17.09
C LEU A 767 -4.49 -15.98 -17.45
N ASN A 768 -4.89 -16.89 -18.35
CA ASN A 768 -6.29 -17.25 -18.61
C ASN A 768 -6.79 -18.36 -17.66
N PHE A 769 -8.10 -18.62 -17.63
CA PHE A 769 -8.65 -19.83 -17.04
C PHE A 769 -9.75 -20.39 -17.94
N ASP A 770 -9.67 -21.67 -18.31
CA ASP A 770 -10.72 -22.32 -19.13
C ASP A 770 -11.97 -22.66 -18.28
N ASP A 771 -11.80 -22.83 -16.97
CA ASP A 771 -12.85 -23.15 -16.00
C ASP A 771 -12.60 -22.37 -14.69
N PRO A 772 -13.58 -21.63 -14.13
CA PRO A 772 -13.47 -21.01 -12.81
C PRO A 772 -13.07 -21.98 -11.67
N SER A 773 -13.25 -23.29 -11.83
CA SER A 773 -12.74 -24.30 -10.89
C SER A 773 -11.21 -24.34 -10.79
N GLN A 774 -10.49 -23.74 -11.75
CA GLN A 774 -9.03 -23.57 -11.74
C GLN A 774 -8.57 -22.41 -10.85
N LEU A 775 -9.50 -21.59 -10.33
CA LEU A 775 -9.22 -20.41 -9.51
C LEU A 775 -9.44 -20.68 -8.02
N ASP A 776 -8.48 -20.26 -7.21
CA ASP A 776 -8.55 -20.10 -5.77
C ASP A 776 -9.00 -18.67 -5.40
N LEU A 777 -10.31 -18.46 -5.37
CA LEU A 777 -10.93 -17.17 -5.02
C LEU A 777 -11.24 -17.02 -3.52
N ARG A 778 -10.65 -17.86 -2.66
CA ARG A 778 -10.89 -17.80 -1.20
C ARG A 778 -10.54 -16.41 -0.65
N GLY A 779 -11.50 -15.77 0.03
CA GLY A 779 -11.36 -14.43 0.60
C GLY A 779 -11.39 -13.27 -0.41
N VAL A 780 -11.61 -13.50 -1.71
CA VAL A 780 -11.56 -12.44 -2.75
C VAL A 780 -12.95 -12.21 -3.37
N PRO A 781 -13.44 -10.95 -3.46
CA PRO A 781 -14.67 -10.64 -4.19
C PRO A 781 -14.47 -10.84 -5.70
N VAL A 782 -15.47 -11.40 -6.38
CA VAL A 782 -15.39 -11.87 -7.78
C VAL A 782 -15.43 -10.71 -8.79
N VAL A 783 -14.37 -9.91 -8.84
CA VAL A 783 -14.26 -8.68 -9.66
C VAL A 783 -12.85 -8.49 -10.27
N VAL A 784 -12.01 -9.53 -10.32
CA VAL A 784 -10.60 -9.42 -10.77
C VAL A 784 -10.14 -10.60 -11.63
N GLY A 785 -9.41 -10.28 -12.71
CA GLY A 785 -8.36 -11.12 -13.31
C GLY A 785 -8.78 -12.27 -14.23
N GLY A 786 -8.83 -12.01 -15.55
CA GLY A 786 -8.86 -13.05 -16.59
C GLY A 786 -10.25 -13.57 -16.99
N GLY A 787 -10.26 -14.58 -17.86
CA GLY A 787 -11.45 -15.25 -18.37
C GLY A 787 -11.11 -16.48 -19.24
N ALA A 788 -12.14 -17.12 -19.79
CA ALA A 788 -12.00 -18.26 -20.71
C ALA A 788 -11.88 -17.84 -22.20
N ASP A 789 -12.48 -16.71 -22.57
CA ASP A 789 -12.47 -16.21 -23.95
C ASP A 789 -11.27 -15.26 -24.22
N PRO A 790 -10.49 -15.48 -25.29
CA PRO A 790 -9.41 -14.57 -25.69
C PRO A 790 -9.95 -13.17 -26.00
N GLY A 791 -9.44 -12.16 -25.30
CA GLY A 791 -9.97 -10.80 -25.29
C GLY A 791 -10.62 -10.39 -23.97
N ILE A 792 -10.99 -11.37 -23.11
CA ILE A 792 -11.32 -11.13 -21.69
C ILE A 792 -10.04 -11.20 -20.83
N TYR A 793 -9.18 -12.18 -21.12
CA TYR A 793 -7.74 -12.11 -20.83
C TYR A 793 -6.98 -11.57 -22.07
N PRO A 794 -5.72 -11.11 -21.92
CA PRO A 794 -4.93 -10.61 -23.05
C PRO A 794 -4.66 -11.68 -24.11
N SER A 795 -5.44 -11.68 -25.19
CA SER A 795 -5.34 -12.65 -26.30
C SER A 795 -3.95 -12.62 -26.92
N GLY A 796 -3.29 -13.77 -26.98
CA GLY A 796 -1.95 -13.94 -27.53
C GLY A 796 -0.79 -13.72 -26.55
N GLY A 797 -1.05 -13.49 -25.26
CA GLY A 797 0.00 -13.55 -24.22
C GLY A 797 0.63 -14.96 -24.10
N PRO A 798 1.72 -15.15 -23.32
CA PRO A 798 2.44 -16.43 -23.23
C PRO A 798 1.74 -17.55 -22.43
N CYS A 799 0.42 -17.69 -22.53
CA CYS A 799 -0.35 -18.70 -21.79
C CYS A 799 0.02 -20.15 -22.19
N PRO A 800 -0.17 -21.15 -21.29
CA PRO A 800 0.27 -22.54 -21.49
C PRO A 800 -0.15 -23.19 -22.81
N HIS A 801 -1.36 -22.89 -23.30
CA HIS A 801 -1.87 -23.42 -24.57
C HIS A 801 -1.24 -22.81 -25.83
N VAL A 802 -0.44 -21.73 -25.72
CA VAL A 802 0.27 -21.09 -26.85
C VAL A 802 1.79 -20.96 -26.65
N LEU A 803 2.36 -21.51 -25.57
CA LEU A 803 3.80 -21.42 -25.25
C LEU A 803 4.73 -21.87 -26.39
N ASP A 804 4.36 -22.87 -27.20
CA ASP A 804 5.21 -23.35 -28.30
C ASP A 804 5.25 -22.39 -29.50
N ILE A 805 4.24 -21.53 -29.67
CA ILE A 805 4.29 -20.41 -30.64
C ILE A 805 5.24 -19.33 -30.12
N TRP A 806 5.20 -19.06 -28.80
CA TRP A 806 6.10 -18.12 -28.15
C TRP A 806 7.56 -18.56 -28.25
N ARG A 807 7.89 -19.81 -27.87
CA ARG A 807 9.24 -20.37 -27.93
C ARG A 807 9.84 -20.39 -29.34
N PHE A 808 9.01 -20.56 -30.37
CA PHE A 808 9.47 -20.46 -31.78
C PHE A 808 10.04 -19.07 -32.10
N ASN A 809 9.38 -17.99 -31.66
CA ASN A 809 9.77 -16.62 -31.98
C ASN A 809 10.76 -16.01 -30.97
N THR A 810 10.70 -16.40 -29.70
CA THR A 810 11.43 -15.73 -28.59
C THR A 810 12.76 -16.36 -28.21
N SER A 811 13.51 -16.88 -29.19
CA SER A 811 14.83 -17.54 -28.98
C SER A 811 15.94 -16.72 -28.29
N SER A 812 15.69 -15.45 -27.96
CA SER A 812 16.58 -14.58 -27.16
C SER A 812 16.08 -14.30 -25.75
N LEU A 813 14.90 -14.82 -25.37
CA LEU A 813 14.47 -15.00 -23.98
C LEU A 813 14.95 -16.36 -23.47
N ASP A 814 15.34 -16.43 -22.20
CA ASP A 814 15.85 -17.64 -21.57
C ASP A 814 14.73 -18.48 -20.95
N PHE A 815 13.58 -17.86 -20.64
CA PHE A 815 12.37 -18.49 -20.13
C PHE A 815 11.12 -17.60 -20.31
N LEU A 816 9.95 -18.19 -20.03
CA LEU A 816 8.64 -17.52 -19.99
C LEU A 816 8.05 -17.71 -18.57
N SER A 817 7.37 -16.69 -18.05
CA SER A 817 6.92 -16.63 -16.65
C SER A 817 5.39 -16.42 -16.47
N PRO A 818 4.79 -16.93 -15.39
CA PRO A 818 3.40 -16.67 -15.00
C PRO A 818 3.25 -15.55 -13.95
N ASP A 819 2.18 -14.76 -14.06
CA ASP A 819 1.72 -13.84 -13.01
C ASP A 819 0.64 -14.54 -12.17
N LEU A 820 0.99 -14.96 -10.95
CA LEU A 820 0.29 -16.01 -10.19
C LEU A 820 -0.51 -15.46 -9.00
N TYR A 821 -1.65 -14.82 -9.31
CA TYR A 821 -2.52 -14.18 -8.32
C TYR A 821 -3.69 -15.02 -7.80
N PHE A 822 -4.32 -15.83 -8.68
CA PHE A 822 -5.62 -16.47 -8.40
C PHE A 822 -5.71 -17.94 -8.80
N HIS A 823 -4.78 -18.46 -9.59
CA HIS A 823 -4.83 -19.83 -10.10
C HIS A 823 -4.37 -20.85 -9.05
N ASP A 824 -4.72 -22.11 -9.26
CA ASP A 824 -4.09 -23.21 -8.52
C ASP A 824 -2.56 -23.16 -8.68
N TYR A 825 -1.88 -23.03 -7.53
CA TYR A 825 -0.47 -22.65 -7.48
C TYR A 825 0.44 -23.79 -7.98
N GLU A 826 0.10 -25.04 -7.69
CA GLU A 826 0.85 -26.21 -8.16
C GLU A 826 0.66 -26.43 -9.67
N THR A 827 -0.57 -26.33 -10.17
CA THR A 827 -0.88 -26.47 -11.60
C THR A 827 -0.11 -25.45 -12.45
N VAL A 828 -0.02 -24.19 -12.00
CA VAL A 828 0.77 -23.17 -12.73
C VAL A 828 2.27 -23.45 -12.65
N CYS A 829 2.81 -23.80 -11.47
CA CYS A 829 4.24 -24.18 -11.35
C CYS A 829 4.60 -25.37 -12.26
N LYS A 830 3.70 -26.34 -12.38
CA LYS A 830 3.84 -27.51 -13.25
C LYS A 830 3.82 -27.16 -14.74
N ASN A 831 2.86 -26.35 -15.19
CA ASN A 831 2.78 -25.90 -16.58
C ASN A 831 4.04 -25.10 -16.98
N TYR A 832 4.46 -24.15 -16.14
CA TYR A 832 5.63 -23.31 -16.43
C TYR A 832 6.99 -23.99 -16.14
N THR A 833 7.00 -25.26 -15.73
CA THR A 833 8.21 -26.12 -15.76
C THR A 833 8.18 -27.16 -16.88
N GLU A 834 7.07 -27.31 -17.62
CA GLU A 834 6.97 -28.29 -18.70
C GLU A 834 7.98 -27.99 -19.83
N GLN A 835 8.48 -29.05 -20.46
CA GLN A 835 9.56 -29.02 -21.47
C GLN A 835 10.87 -28.38 -20.96
N GLY A 836 11.03 -28.23 -19.64
CA GLY A 836 12.28 -27.77 -19.00
C GLY A 836 12.44 -26.26 -18.94
N ASN A 837 11.35 -25.49 -19.06
CA ASN A 837 11.34 -24.04 -18.87
C ASN A 837 11.76 -23.67 -17.42
N PRO A 838 12.74 -22.77 -17.21
CA PRO A 838 13.06 -22.23 -15.89
C PRO A 838 11.83 -21.54 -15.25
N LEU A 839 11.47 -21.94 -14.04
CA LEU A 839 10.39 -21.29 -13.30
C LEU A 839 10.89 -20.03 -12.60
N PHE A 840 10.21 -18.91 -12.84
CA PHE A 840 10.32 -17.67 -12.09
C PHE A 840 8.93 -17.04 -12.04
N ILE A 841 8.48 -16.64 -10.86
CA ILE A 841 7.15 -16.04 -10.64
C ILE A 841 7.38 -14.54 -10.31
N PRO A 842 7.34 -13.63 -11.29
CA PRO A 842 7.63 -12.20 -11.12
C PRO A 842 6.54 -11.44 -10.35
N GLU A 843 5.27 -11.77 -10.62
CA GLU A 843 4.13 -11.24 -9.88
C GLU A 843 3.38 -12.39 -9.18
N GLN A 844 3.10 -12.23 -7.87
CA GLN A 844 2.14 -13.04 -7.13
C GLN A 844 1.50 -12.23 -5.99
N ARG A 845 0.57 -12.85 -5.26
CA ARG A 845 -0.04 -12.27 -4.04
C ARG A 845 1.03 -11.91 -2.99
N ARG A 846 0.77 -10.82 -2.26
CA ARG A 846 1.57 -10.35 -1.10
C ARG A 846 0.95 -10.65 0.26
N ASP A 847 -0.16 -11.40 0.29
CA ASP A 847 -0.77 -11.84 1.54
C ASP A 847 -0.10 -13.12 2.06
N GLU A 848 -0.50 -13.53 3.27
CA GLU A 848 -0.06 -14.76 3.94
C GLU A 848 -0.17 -16.02 3.05
N ASN A 849 -1.17 -16.08 2.16
CA ASN A 849 -1.29 -17.16 1.17
C ASN A 849 -0.15 -17.12 0.14
N GLY A 850 0.15 -15.95 -0.43
CA GLY A 850 1.30 -15.78 -1.32
C GLY A 850 2.62 -16.08 -0.62
N ALA A 851 2.80 -15.61 0.61
CA ALA A 851 4.02 -15.81 1.40
C ALA A 851 4.30 -17.29 1.69
N ARG A 852 3.29 -18.07 2.10
CA ARG A 852 3.48 -19.51 2.37
C ARG A 852 3.69 -20.34 1.10
N ARG A 853 3.07 -19.98 -0.02
CA ARG A 853 3.12 -20.81 -1.25
C ARG A 853 4.47 -20.82 -1.94
N VAL A 854 5.36 -19.86 -1.66
CA VAL A 854 6.72 -19.83 -2.20
C VAL A 854 7.52 -21.10 -1.87
N TRP A 855 7.23 -21.76 -0.74
CA TRP A 855 7.88 -23.02 -0.37
C TRP A 855 7.75 -24.10 -1.45
N LEU A 856 6.57 -24.23 -2.07
CA LEU A 856 6.34 -25.18 -3.17
C LEU A 856 7.17 -24.83 -4.40
N SER A 857 7.16 -23.56 -4.83
CA SER A 857 7.83 -23.13 -6.07
C SER A 857 9.35 -23.24 -5.95
N TYR A 858 9.95 -22.83 -4.82
CA TYR A 858 11.39 -23.02 -4.58
C TYR A 858 11.80 -24.48 -4.45
N ALA A 859 11.20 -25.24 -3.52
CA ALA A 859 11.72 -26.56 -3.18
C ALA A 859 11.26 -27.67 -4.14
N THR A 860 9.97 -27.73 -4.51
CA THR A 860 9.46 -28.76 -5.43
C THR A 860 9.79 -28.44 -6.89
N TYR A 861 9.59 -27.19 -7.32
CA TYR A 861 9.75 -26.79 -8.73
C TYR A 861 11.09 -26.12 -9.05
N GLY A 862 11.94 -25.87 -8.05
CA GLY A 862 13.29 -25.34 -8.26
C GLY A 862 13.33 -23.89 -8.75
N ALA A 863 12.29 -23.10 -8.45
CA ALA A 863 12.14 -21.74 -8.96
C ALA A 863 13.36 -20.85 -8.68
N LEU A 864 13.67 -19.99 -9.65
CA LEU A 864 14.71 -18.97 -9.52
C LEU A 864 14.35 -17.89 -8.48
N GLY A 865 13.04 -17.70 -8.26
CA GLY A 865 12.44 -16.69 -7.40
C GLY A 865 10.90 -16.73 -7.48
N ALA A 866 10.24 -16.31 -6.41
CA ALA A 866 8.81 -16.03 -6.37
C ALA A 866 8.57 -14.68 -5.66
N SER A 867 7.95 -13.74 -6.37
CA SER A 867 8.01 -12.30 -6.09
C SER A 867 6.61 -11.72 -5.83
N PRO A 868 6.32 -11.26 -4.60
CA PRO A 868 5.04 -10.61 -4.31
C PRO A 868 4.97 -9.20 -4.89
N PHE A 869 3.83 -8.84 -5.48
CA PHE A 869 3.63 -7.52 -6.10
C PHE A 869 3.24 -6.43 -5.08
N GLY A 870 3.74 -5.22 -5.26
CA GLY A 870 3.53 -4.06 -4.39
C GLY A 870 4.22 -4.21 -3.03
N ILE A 871 5.42 -4.78 -3.02
CA ILE A 871 6.17 -5.16 -1.81
C ILE A 871 6.60 -3.97 -0.95
N ASP A 872 6.78 -2.80 -1.55
CA ASP A 872 7.10 -1.50 -0.94
C ASP A 872 5.96 -0.91 -0.09
N THR A 873 4.97 -1.73 0.27
CA THR A 873 3.88 -1.42 1.20
C THR A 873 3.38 -2.69 1.92
N GLY A 874 4.29 -3.61 2.29
CA GLY A 874 3.99 -4.84 3.05
C GLY A 874 5.06 -5.94 2.98
N ALA A 875 6.33 -5.62 3.23
CA ALA A 875 7.45 -6.57 3.10
C ALA A 875 7.55 -7.60 4.24
N GLU A 876 6.98 -7.28 5.41
CA GLU A 876 7.02 -8.09 6.63
C GLU A 876 6.32 -9.46 6.49
N VAL A 877 5.30 -9.53 5.63
CA VAL A 877 4.48 -10.74 5.41
C VAL A 877 5.32 -11.86 4.78
N VAL A 878 6.12 -11.55 3.76
CA VAL A 878 6.99 -12.55 3.10
C VAL A 878 8.34 -12.70 3.79
N GLY A 879 8.84 -11.64 4.44
CA GLY A 879 10.19 -11.61 5.01
C GLY A 879 10.47 -12.69 6.07
N ARG A 880 9.41 -13.12 6.78
CA ARG A 880 9.43 -14.24 7.73
C ARG A 880 9.90 -15.55 7.08
N GLU A 881 9.42 -15.86 5.89
CA GLU A 881 9.70 -17.11 5.18
C GLU A 881 10.96 -16.99 4.31
N PHE A 882 11.19 -15.82 3.71
CA PHE A 882 12.46 -15.48 3.04
C PHE A 882 13.66 -15.56 3.98
N LYS A 883 13.52 -15.20 5.26
CA LYS A 883 14.59 -15.37 6.26
C LYS A 883 15.03 -16.83 6.42
N LEU A 884 14.08 -17.77 6.49
CA LEU A 884 14.38 -19.21 6.59
C LEU A 884 15.00 -19.75 5.29
N LEU A 885 14.51 -19.31 4.13
CA LEU A 885 15.10 -19.63 2.83
C LEU A 885 16.53 -19.07 2.69
N ALA A 886 16.81 -17.87 3.19
CA ALA A 886 18.15 -17.28 3.20
C ALA A 886 19.11 -18.13 4.04
N GLN A 887 18.73 -18.45 5.28
CA GLN A 887 19.52 -19.27 6.21
C GLN A 887 19.80 -20.67 5.66
N THR A 888 18.83 -21.29 4.99
CA THR A 888 18.95 -22.67 4.48
C THR A 888 19.30 -22.77 2.99
N SER A 889 19.61 -21.64 2.36
CA SER A 889 19.87 -21.51 0.91
C SER A 889 21.00 -22.42 0.40
N SER A 890 22.03 -22.65 1.20
CA SER A 890 23.15 -23.57 0.89
C SER A 890 22.68 -25.02 0.74
N TYR A 891 21.78 -25.48 1.60
CA TYR A 891 21.21 -26.83 1.56
C TYR A 891 20.21 -26.95 0.39
N LEU A 892 19.34 -25.95 0.22
CA LEU A 892 18.37 -25.89 -0.88
C LEU A 892 19.07 -25.93 -2.25
N LEU A 893 20.10 -25.10 -2.48
CA LEU A 893 20.79 -25.00 -3.77
C LEU A 893 21.72 -26.19 -4.09
N ASN A 894 22.13 -26.99 -3.09
CA ASN A 894 22.98 -28.16 -3.31
C ASN A 894 22.17 -29.45 -3.52
N ALA A 895 20.96 -29.56 -2.96
CA ALA A 895 20.08 -30.72 -3.20
C ALA A 895 19.67 -30.84 -4.68
N ALA A 896 19.44 -32.08 -5.15
CA ALA A 896 18.83 -32.30 -6.44
C ALA A 896 17.28 -32.12 -6.35
N PRO A 897 16.56 -31.81 -7.46
CA PRO A 897 15.10 -31.75 -7.46
C PRO A 897 14.40 -33.05 -7.04
N GLU A 898 15.06 -34.20 -7.19
CA GLU A 898 14.63 -35.50 -6.67
C GLU A 898 14.66 -35.58 -5.13
N ASP A 899 15.61 -34.90 -4.49
CA ASP A 899 15.96 -35.01 -3.06
C ASP A 899 15.20 -34.04 -2.13
N ARG A 900 14.28 -33.23 -2.66
CA ARG A 900 13.53 -32.25 -1.85
C ARG A 900 12.11 -32.03 -2.31
N PHE A 901 11.26 -31.50 -1.43
CA PHE A 901 9.96 -30.94 -1.79
C PHE A 901 9.51 -29.87 -0.80
N GLY A 902 8.74 -28.91 -1.30
CA GLY A 902 8.03 -27.92 -0.52
C GLY A 902 6.55 -28.25 -0.41
N PHE A 903 5.88 -27.64 0.56
CA PHE A 903 4.47 -27.82 0.85
C PHE A 903 3.91 -26.57 1.55
N PHE A 904 2.58 -26.42 1.53
CA PHE A 904 1.87 -25.36 2.24
C PHE A 904 0.49 -25.84 2.71
N PHE A 905 -0.04 -25.14 3.72
CA PHE A 905 -1.37 -25.32 4.27
C PHE A 905 -1.96 -23.93 4.58
N ASP A 906 -3.07 -23.55 3.94
CA ASP A 906 -3.73 -22.26 4.20
C ASP A 906 -4.62 -22.30 5.46
N GLU A 907 -5.28 -21.20 5.84
CA GLU A 907 -6.09 -21.07 7.08
C GLU A 907 -7.28 -22.06 7.18
N GLU A 908 -7.75 -22.56 6.05
CA GLU A 908 -8.86 -23.52 5.95
C GLU A 908 -8.49 -24.70 5.04
N PRO A 909 -8.82 -25.95 5.41
CA PRO A 909 -8.78 -27.09 4.50
C PRO A 909 -9.64 -26.86 3.25
N CYS A 910 -9.23 -27.44 2.13
CA CYS A 910 -9.92 -27.32 0.85
C CYS A 910 -9.60 -28.56 0.02
N ASP A 911 -10.61 -29.16 -0.63
CA ASP A 911 -10.49 -30.39 -1.43
C ASP A 911 -9.43 -30.35 -2.55
N ARG A 912 -8.90 -29.17 -2.88
CA ARG A 912 -7.83 -28.95 -3.87
C ARG A 912 -6.43 -28.88 -3.28
N VAL A 913 -6.28 -28.47 -2.02
CA VAL A 913 -4.98 -28.37 -1.35
C VAL A 913 -4.76 -29.68 -0.57
N PRO A 914 -3.68 -30.45 -0.83
CA PRO A 914 -3.43 -31.68 -0.11
C PRO A 914 -3.37 -31.45 1.41
N GLU A 915 -4.28 -32.08 2.16
CA GLU A 915 -4.20 -32.15 3.63
C GLU A 915 -2.95 -32.93 4.11
N LYS A 916 -2.36 -33.69 3.18
CA LYS A 916 -1.20 -34.57 3.34
C LYS A 916 -0.33 -34.49 2.09
N TRP A 917 0.91 -34.03 2.24
CA TRP A 917 1.94 -34.09 1.19
C TRP A 917 2.83 -35.31 1.42
N THR A 918 3.20 -36.05 0.37
CA THR A 918 4.01 -37.27 0.51
C THR A 918 5.06 -37.43 -0.58
N ARG A 919 6.26 -37.89 -0.22
CA ARG A 919 7.34 -38.19 -1.17
C ARG A 919 8.14 -39.41 -0.71
N VAL A 920 8.70 -40.18 -1.65
CA VAL A 920 9.49 -41.38 -1.36
C VAL A 920 10.97 -41.12 -1.67
N PHE A 921 11.84 -41.47 -0.73
CA PHE A 921 13.29 -41.38 -0.81
C PHE A 921 13.88 -42.73 -0.42
N GLY A 922 14.32 -43.51 -1.40
CA GLY A 922 14.75 -44.90 -1.20
C GLY A 922 13.65 -45.75 -0.53
N ASP A 923 13.98 -46.37 0.61
CA ASP A 923 13.06 -47.21 1.38
C ASP A 923 12.07 -46.42 2.26
N ILE A 924 12.22 -45.09 2.38
CA ILE A 924 11.40 -44.23 3.27
C ILE A 924 10.39 -43.40 2.46
N LYS A 925 9.12 -43.46 2.89
CA LYS A 925 8.05 -42.55 2.48
C LYS A 925 7.86 -41.49 3.55
N VAL A 926 8.25 -40.26 3.22
CA VAL A 926 8.05 -39.07 4.05
C VAL A 926 6.62 -38.57 3.86
N ILE A 927 5.97 -38.22 4.97
CA ILE A 927 4.59 -37.74 5.02
C ILE A 927 4.55 -36.46 5.86
N VAL A 928 4.00 -35.41 5.28
CA VAL A 928 3.85 -34.09 5.91
C VAL A 928 2.37 -33.76 5.99
N GLU A 929 1.90 -33.49 7.21
CA GLU A 929 0.50 -33.21 7.56
C GLU A 929 0.47 -31.94 8.43
N ARG A 930 -0.67 -31.24 8.54
CA ARG A 930 -0.78 -30.05 9.43
C ARG A 930 -0.34 -30.40 10.85
N CYS A 931 0.37 -29.51 11.56
CA CYS A 931 0.85 -29.85 12.90
C CYS A 931 -0.31 -30.28 13.80
N PHE A 932 -0.13 -31.40 14.51
CA PHE A 932 -1.06 -31.82 15.55
C PHE A 932 -1.16 -30.73 16.61
N VAL A 933 -2.39 -30.41 17.00
CA VAL A 933 -2.75 -29.55 18.15
C VAL A 933 -4.07 -30.07 18.73
N PHE A 934 -4.46 -29.62 19.93
CA PHE A 934 -5.71 -30.05 20.57
C PHE A 934 -6.93 -29.19 20.19
N GLY A 935 -6.72 -27.96 19.69
CA GLY A 935 -7.74 -27.09 19.12
C GLY A 935 -7.78 -27.16 17.58
N LYS A 936 -7.93 -26.02 16.90
CA LYS A 936 -7.93 -25.94 15.42
C LYS A 936 -6.48 -25.95 14.88
N PRO A 937 -6.11 -26.90 14.00
CA PRO A 937 -4.84 -26.83 13.28
C PRO A 937 -4.74 -25.55 12.43
N GLY A 938 -3.67 -24.80 12.62
CA GLY A 938 -3.41 -23.55 11.90
C GLY A 938 -2.94 -23.74 10.45
N PRO A 939 -2.65 -22.63 9.73
CA PRO A 939 -1.89 -22.66 8.50
C PRO A 939 -0.44 -23.12 8.75
N GLY A 940 0.30 -23.41 7.69
CA GLY A 940 1.70 -23.82 7.75
C GLY A 940 2.38 -23.83 6.37
N GLY A 941 3.69 -24.01 6.37
CA GLY A 941 4.50 -24.05 5.15
C GLY A 941 5.94 -24.42 5.46
N GLY A 942 6.62 -24.99 4.47
CA GLY A 942 8.00 -25.44 4.65
C GLY A 942 8.51 -26.33 3.52
N MET A 943 9.70 -26.88 3.75
CA MET A 943 10.31 -27.87 2.86
C MET A 943 10.98 -29.00 3.64
N VAL A 944 11.06 -30.16 2.99
CA VAL A 944 11.90 -31.29 3.38
C VAL A 944 13.03 -31.43 2.37
N ILE A 945 14.27 -31.57 2.84
CA ILE A 945 15.44 -31.91 2.04
C ILE A 945 16.03 -33.22 2.58
N HIS A 946 16.21 -34.23 1.73
CA HIS A 946 16.92 -35.46 2.04
C HIS A 946 18.43 -35.18 2.07
N LEU A 947 19.10 -35.66 3.12
CA LEU A 947 20.54 -35.44 3.36
C LEU A 947 21.40 -36.68 3.04
N GLY A 948 20.79 -37.71 2.44
CA GLY A 948 21.36 -39.06 2.33
C GLY A 948 20.79 -40.02 3.38
N ASP A 949 21.03 -41.32 3.16
CA ASP A 949 20.55 -42.43 3.98
C ASP A 949 19.06 -42.28 4.36
N ALA A 950 18.73 -42.18 5.65
CA ALA A 950 17.38 -41.91 6.15
C ALA A 950 17.27 -40.56 6.88
N LYS A 951 18.15 -39.61 6.56
CA LYS A 951 18.24 -38.29 7.20
C LYS A 951 17.55 -37.20 6.39
N PHE A 952 16.81 -36.33 7.07
CA PHE A 952 16.05 -35.24 6.46
C PHE A 952 16.22 -33.94 7.24
N LEU A 953 16.42 -32.84 6.51
CA LEU A 953 16.32 -31.48 7.03
C LEU A 953 14.88 -30.97 6.83
N LEU A 954 14.25 -30.56 7.92
CA LEU A 954 12.94 -29.92 7.95
C LEU A 954 13.13 -28.41 8.14
N VAL A 955 12.45 -27.60 7.34
CA VAL A 955 12.49 -26.13 7.42
C VAL A 955 11.07 -25.59 7.32
N GLY A 956 10.67 -24.70 8.23
CA GLY A 956 9.36 -24.02 8.22
C GLY A 956 8.54 -24.21 9.51
N ARG A 957 7.22 -23.99 9.43
CA ARG A 957 6.30 -23.99 10.58
C ARG A 957 4.89 -24.50 10.23
N GLY A 958 4.12 -24.89 11.25
CA GLY A 958 2.71 -25.29 11.13
C GLY A 958 2.47 -26.72 10.61
N PHE A 959 3.49 -27.58 10.58
CA PHE A 959 3.41 -28.95 10.07
C PHE A 959 3.95 -29.99 11.07
N HIS A 960 3.69 -31.26 10.81
CA HIS A 960 4.44 -32.36 11.41
C HIS A 960 4.88 -33.35 10.33
N VAL A 961 5.93 -34.14 10.61
CA VAL A 961 6.49 -35.11 9.67
C VAL A 961 6.55 -36.50 10.29
N ARG A 962 6.04 -37.48 9.54
CA ARG A 962 6.07 -38.89 9.90
C ARG A 962 6.59 -39.75 8.75
N PHE A 963 6.99 -40.97 9.08
CA PHE A 963 7.70 -41.86 8.14
C PHE A 963 6.99 -43.20 8.03
N GLU A 964 6.73 -43.65 6.81
CA GLU A 964 6.32 -45.01 6.48
C GLU A 964 7.48 -45.68 5.71
N SER A 965 7.67 -46.99 5.83
CA SER A 965 8.56 -47.73 4.92
C SER A 965 7.80 -48.14 3.67
N VAL A 966 8.45 -48.15 2.50
CA VAL A 966 7.88 -48.74 1.27
C VAL A 966 8.23 -50.22 1.11
N ARG A 967 9.03 -50.78 2.03
CA ARG A 967 9.37 -52.20 2.06
C ARG A 967 8.20 -53.03 2.56
N LYS A 968 7.94 -54.17 1.91
CA LYS A 968 6.80 -55.07 2.28
C LYS A 968 7.07 -55.85 3.57
N GLU A 969 8.34 -55.99 3.91
CA GLU A 969 8.85 -56.66 5.09
C GLU A 969 8.88 -55.77 6.33
N ALA A 970 8.69 -54.45 6.20
CA ALA A 970 8.73 -53.55 7.34
C ALA A 970 7.49 -53.69 8.23
N THR A 971 7.70 -53.99 9.51
CA THR A 971 6.69 -54.10 10.57
C THR A 971 6.50 -52.79 11.32
N PHE A 972 7.53 -51.94 11.34
CA PHE A 972 7.51 -50.63 11.99
C PHE A 972 8.30 -49.61 11.16
N ALA A 973 7.91 -48.34 11.22
CA ALA A 973 8.71 -47.19 10.80
C ALA A 973 8.47 -46.01 11.76
N GLY A 974 9.49 -45.19 12.00
CA GLY A 974 9.44 -44.08 12.94
C GLY A 974 10.73 -43.28 13.01
N ILE A 975 10.86 -42.44 14.03
CA ILE A 975 12.02 -41.56 14.25
C ILE A 975 13.07 -42.25 15.13
N LEU A 976 14.29 -42.36 14.62
CA LEU A 976 15.47 -42.84 15.35
C LEU A 976 16.11 -41.70 16.16
N TRP A 977 16.19 -40.51 15.56
CA TRP A 977 16.81 -39.33 16.15
C TRP A 977 16.19 -38.04 15.60
N ALA A 978 16.12 -37.00 16.43
CA ALA A 978 15.66 -35.67 16.01
C ALA A 978 16.40 -34.57 16.77
N GLU A 979 16.78 -33.51 16.07
CA GLU A 979 17.54 -32.38 16.61
C GLU A 979 17.00 -31.06 16.08
N GLU A 980 16.70 -30.11 16.96
CA GLU A 980 16.55 -28.71 16.58
C GLU A 980 17.93 -28.16 16.19
N LYS A 981 18.02 -27.54 15.01
CA LYS A 981 19.25 -26.95 14.50
C LYS A 981 19.14 -25.44 14.45
N GLU A 982 20.23 -24.75 14.73
CA GLU A 982 20.43 -23.36 14.30
C GLU A 982 21.41 -23.32 13.11
N VAL A 983 21.39 -22.23 12.34
CA VAL A 983 22.36 -22.00 11.25
C VAL A 983 23.35 -20.93 11.70
N ASP A 984 24.64 -21.25 11.66
CA ASP A 984 25.72 -20.33 12.02
C ASP A 984 25.99 -19.25 10.95
N ALA A 985 26.87 -18.30 11.26
CA ALA A 985 27.22 -17.19 10.36
C ALA A 985 27.92 -17.67 9.07
N GLU A 986 28.49 -18.88 9.08
CA GLU A 986 29.10 -19.54 7.94
C GLU A 986 28.11 -20.39 7.11
N GLY A 987 26.83 -20.44 7.51
CA GLY A 987 25.76 -21.14 6.79
C GLY A 987 25.69 -22.65 7.05
N LYS A 988 26.17 -23.13 8.20
CA LYS A 988 26.16 -24.54 8.61
C LYS A 988 25.18 -24.79 9.74
N LEU A 989 24.63 -26.00 9.78
CA LEU A 989 23.77 -26.48 10.87
C LEU A 989 24.58 -26.80 12.13
N GLN A 990 24.18 -26.22 13.25
CA GLN A 990 24.65 -26.52 14.61
C GLN A 990 23.49 -27.10 15.43
N THR A 991 23.76 -28.09 16.28
CA THR A 991 22.72 -28.75 17.11
C THR A 991 22.42 -27.91 18.34
N LEU A 992 21.20 -27.39 18.44
CA LEU A 992 20.75 -26.56 19.56
C LEU A 992 20.18 -27.41 20.71
N ARG A 993 19.34 -28.41 20.39
CA ARG A 993 18.85 -29.44 21.33
C ARG A 993 18.39 -30.69 20.60
N ILE A 994 18.34 -31.80 21.33
CA ILE A 994 17.71 -33.05 20.89
C ILE A 994 16.20 -32.96 21.17
N LEU A 995 15.37 -33.45 20.25
CA LEU A 995 13.91 -33.51 20.38
C LEU A 995 13.49 -34.97 20.56
N ASN A 996 12.62 -35.24 21.54
CA ASN A 996 12.12 -36.59 21.85
C ASN A 996 10.79 -36.47 22.63
N GLY A 997 10.25 -37.56 23.18
CA GLY A 997 9.14 -37.50 24.13
C GLY A 997 7.85 -36.95 23.49
N ASP A 998 7.32 -35.85 24.02
CA ASP A 998 6.13 -35.21 23.45
C ASP A 998 6.44 -34.55 22.09
N GLU A 999 7.60 -33.89 21.92
CA GLU A 999 7.98 -33.20 20.67
C GLU A 999 8.12 -34.12 19.44
N THR A 1000 8.42 -35.40 19.65
CA THR A 1000 8.42 -36.45 18.59
C THR A 1000 7.25 -37.41 18.69
N ARG A 1001 6.30 -37.17 19.61
CA ARG A 1001 5.17 -38.05 19.91
C ARG A 1001 5.60 -39.50 20.10
N SER A 1002 6.60 -39.69 20.97
CA SER A 1002 7.26 -40.96 21.27
C SER A 1002 7.87 -41.68 20.05
N GLY A 1003 8.29 -40.90 19.05
CA GLY A 1003 8.90 -41.36 17.80
C GLY A 1003 7.92 -41.55 16.63
N GLU A 1004 6.62 -41.28 16.84
CA GLU A 1004 5.59 -41.36 15.80
C GLU A 1004 5.73 -40.24 14.75
N PHE A 1005 5.91 -38.99 15.19
CA PHE A 1005 6.04 -37.84 14.29
C PHE A 1005 6.71 -36.61 14.93
N LEU A 1006 7.58 -35.94 14.18
CA LEU A 1006 8.27 -34.73 14.60
C LEU A 1006 7.39 -33.51 14.34
N MET A 1007 7.07 -32.76 15.38
CA MET A 1007 6.22 -31.57 15.29
C MET A 1007 7.04 -30.31 15.04
N MET A 1008 6.63 -29.54 14.03
CA MET A 1008 7.14 -28.20 13.70
C MET A 1008 5.97 -27.20 13.80
N PRO A 1009 5.46 -26.90 15.02
CA PRO A 1009 4.22 -26.14 15.20
C PRO A 1009 4.39 -24.64 14.84
N ASN A 1010 3.29 -23.90 14.91
CA ASN A 1010 3.30 -22.44 14.78
C ASN A 1010 3.79 -21.77 16.06
N ASP A 1011 4.13 -20.48 15.95
CA ASP A 1011 4.54 -19.61 17.05
C ASP A 1011 3.52 -19.58 18.21
N ASP A 1012 2.22 -19.75 17.91
CA ASP A 1012 1.10 -19.83 18.85
C ASP A 1012 0.21 -21.05 18.51
N PRO A 1013 0.38 -22.21 19.17
CA PRO A 1013 -0.42 -23.42 18.91
C PRO A 1013 -1.75 -23.41 19.68
N ASP A 1014 -2.87 -23.60 18.98
CA ASP A 1014 -4.19 -23.70 19.62
C ASP A 1014 -4.34 -25.01 20.41
N TYR A 1015 -4.20 -24.94 21.74
CA TYR A 1015 -4.40 -26.06 22.64
C TYR A 1015 -5.88 -26.40 22.94
N GLY A 1016 -6.86 -25.66 22.41
CA GLY A 1016 -8.29 -25.98 22.59
C GLY A 1016 -8.76 -25.98 24.05
N GLY A 1017 -8.03 -25.30 24.94
CA GLY A 1017 -8.25 -25.35 26.39
C GLY A 1017 -7.58 -26.52 27.13
N PHE A 1018 -6.81 -27.37 26.45
CA PHE A 1018 -6.00 -28.41 27.08
C PHE A 1018 -4.82 -27.78 27.86
N PRO A 1019 -4.58 -28.14 29.13
CA PRO A 1019 -3.68 -27.39 30.02
C PRO A 1019 -2.19 -27.76 29.92
N ILE A 1020 -1.79 -28.68 29.04
CA ILE A 1020 -0.40 -29.15 28.90
C ILE A 1020 0.13 -28.82 27.50
N ALA A 1021 1.19 -28.01 27.44
CA ALA A 1021 1.83 -27.58 26.21
C ALA A 1021 2.76 -28.67 25.62
N VAL A 1022 2.18 -29.65 24.93
CA VAL A 1022 2.94 -30.77 24.31
C VAL A 1022 3.59 -30.42 22.96
N THR A 1023 3.14 -29.35 22.32
CA THR A 1023 3.63 -28.91 20.99
C THR A 1023 4.70 -27.84 21.14
N VAL A 1024 5.84 -28.20 21.75
CA VAL A 1024 6.94 -27.24 21.98
C VAL A 1024 7.57 -26.82 20.64
N PRO A 1025 7.56 -25.53 20.26
CA PRO A 1025 8.08 -25.11 18.96
C PRO A 1025 9.60 -25.25 18.86
N ALA A 1026 10.06 -25.68 17.69
CA ALA A 1026 11.44 -25.43 17.24
C ALA A 1026 11.59 -23.92 17.00
N ARG A 1027 12.30 -23.24 17.89
CA ARG A 1027 12.48 -21.77 17.90
C ARG A 1027 13.23 -21.28 16.67
N THR A 1028 14.04 -22.14 16.07
CA THR A 1028 14.78 -21.88 14.83
C THR A 1028 13.96 -22.12 13.56
N CYS A 1029 12.83 -22.83 13.66
CA CYS A 1029 12.09 -23.41 12.53
C CYS A 1029 12.93 -24.34 11.61
N VAL A 1030 14.02 -24.91 12.12
CA VAL A 1030 14.90 -25.86 11.41
C VAL A 1030 15.21 -27.07 12.29
N ALA A 1031 15.05 -28.28 11.76
CA ALA A 1031 15.36 -29.52 12.46
C ALA A 1031 15.96 -30.59 11.54
N GLU A 1032 16.90 -31.40 12.03
CA GLU A 1032 17.34 -32.64 11.38
C GLU A 1032 16.61 -33.82 12.03
N VAL A 1033 16.15 -34.77 11.21
CA VAL A 1033 15.48 -35.97 11.67
C VAL A 1033 15.99 -37.18 10.91
N GLU A 1034 16.26 -38.26 11.64
CA GLU A 1034 16.70 -39.54 11.11
C GLU A 1034 15.58 -40.56 11.30
N ALA A 1035 15.06 -41.08 10.20
CA ALA A 1035 14.03 -42.10 10.19
C ALA A 1035 14.64 -43.50 10.24
N TYR A 1036 13.87 -44.49 10.69
CA TYR A 1036 14.24 -45.90 10.57
C TYR A 1036 13.01 -46.77 10.35
N TRP A 1037 13.25 -48.03 9.97
CA TRP A 1037 12.25 -49.08 9.89
C TRP A 1037 12.80 -50.37 10.51
N ILE A 1038 11.90 -51.23 10.99
CA ILE A 1038 12.20 -52.57 11.50
C ILE A 1038 11.46 -53.57 10.61
N ALA A 1039 12.05 -54.74 10.40
CA ALA A 1039 11.38 -55.90 9.84
C ALA A 1039 11.61 -57.09 10.79
N GLU A 1040 10.57 -57.53 11.50
CA GLU A 1040 10.67 -58.75 12.34
C GLU A 1040 10.96 -59.99 11.47
N ASP A 1041 11.42 -61.08 12.09
CA ASP A 1041 11.58 -62.36 11.41
C ASP A 1041 10.23 -62.88 10.85
N GLU A 1042 10.28 -63.71 9.80
CA GLU A 1042 9.09 -64.23 9.08
C GLU A 1042 8.15 -65.09 9.97
N GLN A 1043 8.58 -65.45 11.19
CA GLN A 1043 7.79 -66.21 12.17
C GLN A 1043 6.99 -65.33 13.14
N ASP A 1044 7.33 -64.03 13.23
CA ASP A 1044 6.72 -63.07 14.16
C ASP A 1044 5.83 -62.02 13.44
N ARG A 1045 5.48 -62.25 12.16
CA ARG A 1045 4.55 -61.44 11.35
C ARG A 1045 3.22 -62.13 11.07
#